data_AF-A0A0G0RRF8-F1
#
_entry.id   AF-A0A0G0RRF8-F1
#
_cell.length_a   1.000
_cell.length_b   1.000
_cell.length_c   1.000
_cell.angle_alpha   90.00
_cell.angle_beta   90.00
_cell.angle_gamma   90.00
#
_symmetry.space_group_name_H-M   'P 1'
#
loop_
_entity.id
_entity.type
_entity.pdbx_description
1 polymer ?
#
loop_
_entity_poly.entity_id
_entity_poly.type
_entity_poly.pdbx_seq_one_letter_code
_entity_poly.pdbx_strand_id
1 'polypeptide(L)'
;MRLLRLLLITLWFIFLAGNANAKENVNSFITIVNPVRISSYTENPAKSLMAEYGEIRKRDMSATWLLTFDAVMDSSVGEIVSAMNEKQELGIFLEVTENFSKNSGVLYNKTDGWQRATSVFLTGYSQDDRRKLIDRVFSEFKKNFGYYPKSVGAWWVDSYSLSYMKDRYKITGVLGISDQYDLDGYSVWGTPWSTPFYPSALHAGIPSNDISRKIDIVTFRWAARDPLNGYASPNDRQASLYSSQDYHVAGQSAAYLDNLIELYSVRKDYNDFAHLTIGSEADYSPETYVGAYARHLDLVSEYQQKGVRIATMKDFSEWYRKTFPRLSPLHVIESKDLLGTDSRSFWIQGNSYRIGFVYNSSSRKTRIVDLRIYQNNFMEPFYKSPNKQLGLSINLPYVVDFVIDKESTVELNLGNFLSLSRESDRLSIFFEKGTIFLDEEEIVLPVSTISLESLNSEMIEVQKNKDKILIKPVKNYKVPPEGTTIHSFYPNIPFVFKVRLDKYIPLVAISLLSFGVILIKNKKIVRKHRKPLAVIVGAFILLYLFLRATTSYYVSQTEMDGLSVLSRLPQGNVLTYDKDCLRCKFSTPNKPAAAAGIKSYVGQKSGQRTVSDYSFVTAKNSQKSREILKEKSIDYVYLSKYEGYIESLLYLPQDLGLYKIYENANSEIWGTQ
;
A
#
# COMPACT_ATOMS: atom_id res chain seq x y z
N MET A 1 -19.68 19.49 72.83
CA MET A 1 -19.30 18.16 72.28
C MET A 1 -19.95 17.79 70.95
N ARG A 2 -21.25 18.06 70.71
CA ARG A 2 -21.89 17.76 69.40
C ARG A 2 -21.37 18.59 68.22
N LEU A 3 -21.06 19.88 68.43
CA LEU A 3 -20.47 20.72 67.39
C LEU A 3 -19.06 20.28 66.96
N LEU A 4 -18.24 19.83 67.92
CA LEU A 4 -16.88 19.37 67.67
C LEU A 4 -16.85 18.06 66.86
N ARG A 5 -17.83 17.17 67.07
CA ARG A 5 -18.01 15.95 66.27
C ARG A 5 -18.47 16.23 64.84
N LEU A 6 -19.31 17.25 64.63
CA LEU A 6 -19.73 17.64 63.27
C LEU A 6 -18.59 18.26 62.46
N LEU A 7 -17.72 19.04 63.13
CA LEU A 7 -16.55 19.66 62.51
C LEU A 7 -15.48 18.62 62.11
N LEU A 8 -15.28 17.59 62.94
CA LEU A 8 -14.36 16.49 62.64
C LEU A 8 -14.83 15.60 61.48
N ILE A 9 -16.14 15.38 61.33
CA ILE A 9 -16.71 14.60 60.21
C ILE A 9 -16.63 15.39 58.90
N THR A 10 -16.84 16.71 58.93
CA THR A 10 -16.70 17.57 57.73
C THR A 10 -15.24 17.76 57.31
N LEU A 11 -14.30 17.87 58.26
CA LEU A 11 -12.85 17.85 57.96
C LEU A 11 -12.39 16.50 57.39
N TRP A 12 -13.02 15.38 57.78
CA TRP A 12 -12.72 14.06 57.22
C TRP A 12 -13.15 13.94 55.74
N PHE A 13 -14.28 14.55 55.35
CA PHE A 13 -14.70 14.60 53.94
C PHE A 13 -13.83 15.52 53.07
N ILE A 14 -13.26 16.58 53.64
CA ILE A 14 -12.35 17.47 52.91
C ILE A 14 -10.97 16.80 52.70
N PHE A 15 -10.54 15.90 53.60
CA PHE A 15 -9.31 15.11 53.44
C PHE A 15 -9.50 13.80 52.65
N LEU A 16 -10.74 13.31 52.47
CA LEU A 16 -11.07 12.22 51.54
C LEU A 16 -11.31 12.69 50.10
N ALA A 17 -11.44 14.00 49.88
CA ALA A 17 -11.24 14.62 48.57
C ALA A 17 -9.73 14.70 48.24
N GLY A 18 -9.02 13.59 48.43
CA GLY A 18 -7.71 13.40 47.84
C GLY A 18 -7.88 13.55 46.32
N ASN A 19 -7.00 14.35 45.71
CA ASN A 19 -6.97 14.64 44.29
C ASN A 19 -6.99 13.37 43.41
N ALA A 20 -8.17 12.79 43.20
CA ALA A 20 -8.46 11.99 42.02
C ALA A 20 -8.71 12.98 40.88
N ASN A 21 -7.65 13.67 40.44
CA ASN A 21 -7.59 14.15 39.07
C ASN A 21 -7.47 12.90 38.19
N ALA A 22 -8.56 12.15 38.05
CA ALA A 22 -8.75 11.37 36.84
C ALA A 22 -8.80 12.41 35.73
N LYS A 23 -7.64 12.69 35.11
CA LYS A 23 -7.60 13.39 33.84
C LYS A 23 -8.52 12.59 32.93
N GLU A 24 -9.72 13.07 32.72
CA GLU A 24 -10.61 12.51 31.72
C GLU A 24 -9.80 12.52 30.42
N ASN A 25 -9.63 11.35 29.81
CA ASN A 25 -8.85 11.21 28.57
C ASN A 25 -9.70 11.74 27.40
N VAL A 26 -9.98 13.04 27.41
CA VAL A 26 -10.82 13.74 26.43
C VAL A 26 -10.26 13.47 25.02
N ASN A 27 -11.05 12.89 24.11
CA ASN A 27 -10.61 12.50 22.76
C ASN A 27 -9.60 11.33 22.69
N SER A 28 -9.70 10.35 23.59
CA SER A 28 -9.06 9.04 23.43
C SER A 28 -10.08 7.99 22.98
N PHE A 29 -9.75 7.21 21.95
CA PHE A 29 -10.69 6.29 21.31
C PHE A 29 -10.10 4.91 21.05
N ILE A 30 -10.92 3.88 21.24
CA ILE A 30 -10.72 2.55 20.65
C ILE A 30 -11.95 2.26 19.79
N THR A 31 -11.72 1.93 18.52
CA THR A 31 -12.77 1.47 17.60
C THR A 31 -12.68 -0.02 17.43
N ILE A 32 -13.71 -0.74 17.89
CA ILE A 32 -13.82 -2.18 17.70
C ILE A 32 -14.51 -2.44 16.36
N VAL A 33 -13.85 -3.21 15.49
CA VAL A 33 -14.36 -3.56 14.16
C VAL A 33 -14.21 -5.06 13.96
N ASN A 34 -15.25 -5.75 13.52
CA ASN A 34 -15.25 -7.20 13.33
C ASN A 34 -15.76 -7.53 11.91
N PRO A 35 -14.88 -7.93 10.97
CA PRO A 35 -15.28 -8.44 9.67
C PRO A 35 -16.02 -9.77 9.82
N VAL A 36 -17.27 -9.84 9.35
CA VAL A 36 -18.10 -11.05 9.38
C VAL A 36 -18.05 -11.71 8.01
N ARG A 37 -17.36 -12.84 7.93
CA ARG A 37 -17.15 -13.61 6.69
C ARG A 37 -17.82 -14.97 6.78
N ILE A 38 -18.37 -15.43 5.65
CA ILE A 38 -18.75 -16.83 5.47
C ILE A 38 -17.64 -17.49 4.67
N SER A 39 -16.79 -18.25 5.36
CA SER A 39 -15.65 -18.92 4.77
C SER A 39 -15.93 -20.42 4.59
N SER A 40 -15.11 -21.09 3.76
CA SER A 40 -15.21 -22.55 3.59
C SER A 40 -14.81 -23.36 4.83
N TYR A 41 -14.12 -22.73 5.80
CA TYR A 41 -13.65 -23.36 7.03
C TYR A 41 -14.47 -22.96 8.26
N THR A 42 -15.46 -22.07 8.10
CA THR A 42 -16.41 -21.74 9.17
C THR A 42 -17.55 -22.74 9.17
N GLU A 43 -17.52 -23.72 10.08
CA GLU A 43 -18.56 -24.77 10.16
C GLU A 43 -19.96 -24.21 10.41
N ASN A 44 -20.08 -23.17 11.24
CA ASN A 44 -21.35 -22.53 11.57
C ASN A 44 -21.15 -21.02 11.80
N PRO A 45 -21.32 -20.19 10.75
CA PRO A 45 -21.14 -18.74 10.82
C PRO A 45 -21.99 -18.06 11.90
N ALA A 46 -23.23 -18.52 12.10
CA ALA A 46 -24.11 -17.99 13.14
C ALA A 46 -23.58 -18.25 14.56
N LYS A 47 -23.07 -19.46 14.82
CA LYS A 47 -22.49 -19.80 16.12
C LYS A 47 -21.21 -19.00 16.39
N SER A 48 -20.35 -18.82 15.39
CA SER A 48 -19.14 -18.00 15.50
C SER A 48 -19.47 -16.54 15.81
N LEU A 49 -20.38 -15.95 15.01
CA LEU A 49 -20.83 -14.57 15.22
C LEU A 49 -21.48 -14.35 16.59
N MET A 50 -22.33 -15.28 17.05
CA MET A 50 -22.96 -15.20 18.37
C MET A 50 -21.93 -15.29 19.51
N ALA A 51 -20.89 -16.11 19.36
CA ALA A 51 -19.82 -16.22 20.35
C ALA A 51 -19.04 -14.91 20.46
N GLU A 52 -18.66 -14.32 19.31
CA GLU A 52 -17.95 -13.03 19.28
C GLU A 52 -18.82 -11.89 19.84
N TYR A 53 -20.06 -11.77 19.37
CA TYR A 53 -21.00 -10.76 19.88
C TYR A 53 -21.28 -10.95 21.36
N GLY A 54 -21.35 -12.20 21.82
CA GLY A 54 -21.51 -12.53 23.23
C GLY A 54 -20.44 -11.88 24.11
N GLU A 55 -19.17 -11.89 23.69
CA GLU A 55 -18.07 -11.27 24.44
C GLU A 55 -18.11 -9.74 24.43
N ILE A 56 -18.51 -9.13 23.31
CA ILE A 56 -18.74 -7.68 23.21
C ILE A 56 -19.89 -7.24 24.12
N ARG A 57 -21.02 -7.94 24.04
CA ARG A 57 -22.23 -7.64 24.82
C ARG A 57 -21.99 -7.79 26.33
N LYS A 58 -21.24 -8.81 26.77
CA LYS A 58 -20.89 -9.02 28.19
C LYS A 58 -20.19 -7.81 28.81
N ARG A 59 -19.43 -7.06 28.00
CA ARG A 59 -18.65 -5.88 28.44
C ARG A 59 -19.33 -4.55 28.08
N ASP A 60 -20.56 -4.60 27.54
CA ASP A 60 -21.35 -3.43 27.17
C ASP A 60 -20.64 -2.46 26.19
N MET A 61 -19.86 -3.04 25.27
CA MET A 61 -19.03 -2.29 24.31
C MET A 61 -19.75 -1.99 22.99
N SER A 62 -19.41 -0.85 22.40
CA SER A 62 -19.79 -0.50 21.03
C SER A 62 -18.84 -1.17 20.03
N ALA A 63 -19.38 -1.75 18.96
CA ALA A 63 -18.56 -2.37 17.91
C ALA A 63 -19.20 -2.23 16.53
N THR A 64 -18.37 -2.36 15.50
CA THR A 64 -18.79 -2.31 14.08
C THR A 64 -18.65 -3.70 13.46
N TRP A 65 -19.71 -4.22 12.85
CA TRP A 65 -19.74 -5.53 12.20
C TRP A 65 -19.76 -5.33 10.68
N LEU A 66 -18.64 -5.62 10.00
CA LEU A 66 -18.52 -5.44 8.55
C LEU A 66 -18.89 -6.74 7.85
N LEU A 67 -20.08 -6.82 7.26
CA LEU A 67 -20.60 -8.05 6.66
C LEU A 67 -20.10 -8.21 5.22
N THR A 68 -19.54 -9.37 4.86
CA THR A 68 -19.33 -9.70 3.43
C THR A 68 -20.65 -9.80 2.69
N PHE A 69 -20.65 -9.74 1.35
CA PHE A 69 -21.87 -9.96 0.56
C PHE A 69 -22.57 -11.28 0.95
N ASP A 70 -21.81 -12.34 1.16
CA ASP A 70 -22.37 -13.64 1.53
C ASP A 70 -23.00 -13.59 2.94
N ALA A 71 -22.39 -12.91 3.89
CA ALA A 71 -22.96 -12.68 5.22
C ALA A 71 -24.22 -11.79 5.19
N VAL A 72 -24.28 -10.79 4.31
CA VAL A 72 -25.49 -9.96 4.10
C VAL A 72 -26.66 -10.81 3.59
N MET A 73 -26.38 -11.85 2.80
CA MET A 73 -27.40 -12.71 2.19
C MET A 73 -27.81 -13.90 3.05
N ASP A 74 -27.08 -14.21 4.13
CA ASP A 74 -27.32 -15.36 4.99
C ASP A 74 -28.36 -15.04 6.07
N SER A 75 -29.45 -15.81 6.10
CA SER A 75 -30.55 -15.57 7.04
C SER A 75 -30.15 -15.82 8.50
N SER A 76 -29.27 -16.79 8.76
CA SER A 76 -28.83 -17.12 10.13
C SER A 76 -27.94 -16.03 10.72
N VAL A 77 -27.09 -15.41 9.89
CA VAL A 77 -26.37 -14.19 10.25
C VAL A 77 -27.33 -13.02 10.43
N GLY A 78 -28.26 -12.85 9.48
CA GLY A 78 -29.30 -11.81 9.49
C GLY A 78 -30.13 -11.77 10.78
N GLU A 79 -30.54 -12.94 11.28
CA GLU A 79 -31.28 -13.08 12.54
C GLU A 79 -30.48 -12.57 13.75
N ILE A 80 -29.18 -12.88 13.80
CA ILE A 80 -28.30 -12.46 14.90
C ILE A 80 -28.07 -10.96 14.88
N VAL A 81 -27.67 -10.40 13.73
CA VAL A 81 -27.34 -8.97 13.63
C VAL A 81 -28.57 -8.10 13.83
N SER A 82 -29.76 -8.56 13.43
CA SER A 82 -31.02 -7.85 13.67
C SER A 82 -31.43 -7.83 15.14
N ALA A 83 -30.93 -8.78 15.94
CA ALA A 83 -31.17 -8.88 17.38
C ALA A 83 -30.07 -8.22 18.23
N MET A 84 -29.05 -7.64 17.60
CA MET A 84 -28.01 -6.90 18.31
C MET A 84 -28.55 -5.61 18.94
N ASN A 85 -27.94 -5.15 20.03
CA ASN A 85 -28.33 -3.91 20.69
C ASN A 85 -27.92 -2.66 19.89
N GLU A 86 -28.42 -1.49 20.28
CA GLU A 86 -28.20 -0.23 19.57
C GLU A 86 -26.75 0.28 19.58
N LYS A 87 -25.86 -0.34 20.36
CA LYS A 87 -24.42 -0.02 20.37
C LYS A 87 -23.65 -0.69 19.23
N GLN A 88 -24.30 -1.58 18.48
CA GLN A 88 -23.70 -2.28 17.36
C GLN A 88 -23.98 -1.56 16.04
N GLU A 89 -22.94 -1.23 15.28
CA GLU A 89 -23.05 -0.72 13.92
C GLU A 89 -22.92 -1.87 12.91
N LEU A 90 -23.77 -1.90 11.87
CA LEU A 90 -23.58 -2.78 10.72
C LEU A 90 -22.99 -2.03 9.53
N GLY A 91 -22.00 -2.64 8.89
CA GLY A 91 -21.33 -2.15 7.68
C GLY A 91 -21.05 -3.26 6.66
N ILE A 92 -20.27 -2.96 5.62
CA ILE A 92 -19.94 -3.92 4.55
C ILE A 92 -18.45 -4.22 4.53
N PHE A 93 -18.08 -5.50 4.46
CA PHE A 93 -16.72 -5.96 4.15
C PHE A 93 -16.62 -6.38 2.68
N LEU A 94 -15.79 -5.66 1.92
CA LEU A 94 -15.69 -5.74 0.46
C LEU A 94 -14.69 -6.82 0.04
N GLU A 95 -15.07 -8.08 0.26
CA GLU A 95 -14.39 -9.24 -0.33
C GLU A 95 -15.24 -9.81 -1.46
N VAL A 96 -14.66 -9.87 -2.66
CA VAL A 96 -15.34 -10.38 -3.84
C VAL A 96 -15.27 -11.89 -3.86
N THR A 97 -16.44 -12.53 -3.76
CA THR A 97 -16.61 -13.98 -3.90
C THR A 97 -17.24 -14.34 -5.24
N GLU A 98 -17.24 -15.63 -5.58
CA GLU A 98 -17.92 -16.12 -6.78
C GLU A 98 -19.43 -15.84 -6.71
N ASN A 99 -20.04 -16.04 -5.54
CA ASN A 99 -21.46 -15.75 -5.31
C ASN A 99 -21.76 -14.25 -5.46
N PHE A 100 -20.93 -13.38 -4.87
CA PHE A 100 -21.06 -11.94 -5.01
C PHE A 100 -20.93 -11.48 -6.48
N SER A 101 -19.91 -11.96 -7.19
CA SER A 101 -19.69 -11.62 -8.60
C SER A 101 -20.86 -12.05 -9.48
N LYS A 102 -21.32 -13.30 -9.32
CA LYS A 102 -22.47 -13.85 -10.05
C LYS A 102 -23.73 -13.01 -9.83
N ASN A 103 -24.02 -12.66 -8.58
CA ASN A 103 -25.17 -11.83 -8.22
C ASN A 103 -25.05 -10.38 -8.71
N SER A 104 -23.86 -9.94 -9.08
CA SER A 104 -23.58 -8.60 -9.59
C SER A 104 -23.49 -8.54 -11.13
N GLY A 105 -23.63 -9.68 -11.82
CA GLY A 105 -23.42 -9.75 -13.27
C GLY A 105 -21.97 -9.46 -13.68
N VAL A 106 -21.01 -9.84 -12.81
CA VAL A 106 -19.57 -9.67 -13.02
C VAL A 106 -18.92 -11.04 -13.12
N LEU A 107 -17.96 -11.20 -14.03
CA LEU A 107 -17.18 -12.43 -14.13
C LEU A 107 -16.19 -12.50 -12.97
N TYR A 108 -16.30 -13.54 -12.14
CA TYR A 108 -15.36 -13.77 -11.05
C TYR A 108 -13.96 -14.09 -11.59
N ASN A 109 -12.93 -13.41 -11.08
CA ASN A 109 -11.55 -13.71 -11.43
C ASN A 109 -11.08 -14.96 -10.67
N LYS A 110 -11.38 -16.16 -11.17
CA LYS A 110 -10.96 -17.40 -10.52
C LYS A 110 -9.44 -17.60 -10.62
N THR A 111 -8.80 -17.79 -9.47
CA THR A 111 -7.35 -18.05 -9.30
C THR A 111 -7.11 -19.35 -8.55
N ASP A 112 -5.86 -19.60 -8.16
CA ASP A 112 -5.42 -20.73 -7.33
C ASP A 112 -5.86 -20.65 -5.85
N GLY A 113 -6.21 -19.46 -5.38
CA GLY A 113 -6.81 -19.23 -4.05
C GLY A 113 -7.79 -18.06 -4.07
N TRP A 114 -8.75 -18.04 -3.14
CA TRP A 114 -9.72 -16.94 -3.04
C TRP A 114 -9.05 -15.64 -2.60
N GLN A 115 -8.05 -15.73 -1.73
CA GLN A 115 -7.28 -14.64 -1.14
C GLN A 115 -6.31 -13.96 -2.13
N ARG A 116 -6.34 -14.29 -3.43
CA ARG A 116 -5.50 -13.58 -4.41
C ARG A 116 -6.07 -12.19 -4.65
N ALA A 117 -5.20 -11.19 -4.71
CA ALA A 117 -5.59 -9.78 -4.83
C ALA A 117 -6.46 -9.50 -6.06
N THR A 118 -6.17 -10.14 -7.21
CA THR A 118 -7.00 -10.02 -8.43
C THR A 118 -8.42 -10.58 -8.25
N SER A 119 -8.66 -11.41 -7.24
CA SER A 119 -9.91 -12.16 -7.05
C SER A 119 -10.76 -11.52 -5.97
N VAL A 120 -10.14 -11.26 -4.81
CA VAL A 120 -10.83 -10.79 -3.59
C VAL A 120 -11.06 -9.28 -3.56
N PHE A 121 -10.19 -8.47 -4.17
CA PHE A 121 -10.32 -7.01 -4.11
C PHE A 121 -11.04 -6.42 -5.31
N LEU A 122 -11.75 -5.31 -5.07
CA LEU A 122 -12.36 -4.51 -6.14
C LEU A 122 -11.32 -4.07 -7.20
N THR A 123 -10.07 -3.83 -6.80
CA THR A 123 -8.98 -3.48 -7.72
C THR A 123 -8.74 -4.52 -8.81
N GLY A 124 -9.09 -5.79 -8.59
CA GLY A 124 -8.99 -6.85 -9.60
C GLY A 124 -9.98 -6.73 -10.77
N TYR A 125 -10.98 -5.87 -10.62
CA TYR A 125 -12.08 -5.68 -11.57
C TYR A 125 -11.99 -4.32 -12.25
N SER A 126 -12.62 -4.22 -13.43
CA SER A 126 -12.76 -2.94 -14.15
C SER A 126 -13.56 -1.94 -13.32
N GLN A 127 -13.39 -0.64 -13.53
CA GLN A 127 -14.18 0.37 -12.80
C GLN A 127 -15.70 0.17 -12.97
N ASP A 128 -16.15 -0.29 -14.13
CA ASP A 128 -17.55 -0.59 -14.39
C ASP A 128 -18.04 -1.77 -13.54
N ASP A 129 -17.24 -2.83 -13.45
CA ASP A 129 -17.56 -3.99 -12.62
C ASP A 129 -17.45 -3.68 -11.13
N ARG A 130 -16.51 -2.83 -10.71
CA ARG A 130 -16.46 -2.28 -9.33
C ARG A 130 -17.77 -1.60 -8.98
N ARG A 131 -18.30 -0.74 -9.86
CA ARG A 131 -19.60 -0.06 -9.63
C ARG A 131 -20.75 -1.07 -9.50
N LYS A 132 -20.81 -2.11 -10.35
CA LYS A 132 -21.84 -3.17 -10.27
C LYS A 132 -21.76 -3.94 -8.94
N LEU A 133 -20.55 -4.35 -8.54
CA LEU A 133 -20.31 -5.04 -7.26
C LEU A 133 -20.78 -4.17 -6.10
N ILE A 134 -20.30 -2.92 -6.03
CA ILE A 134 -20.69 -1.96 -4.99
C ILE A 134 -22.20 -1.75 -4.98
N ASP A 135 -22.82 -1.46 -6.12
CA ASP A 135 -24.26 -1.22 -6.20
C ASP A 135 -25.07 -2.43 -5.75
N ARG A 136 -24.61 -3.64 -6.08
CA ARG A 136 -25.29 -4.88 -5.70
C ARG A 136 -25.26 -5.09 -4.19
N VAL A 137 -24.10 -4.99 -3.55
CA VAL A 137 -24.00 -5.23 -2.10
C VAL A 137 -24.70 -4.14 -1.30
N PHE A 138 -24.61 -2.86 -1.69
CA PHE A 138 -25.34 -1.78 -1.02
C PHE A 138 -26.85 -1.92 -1.17
N SER A 139 -27.33 -2.37 -2.34
CA SER A 139 -28.76 -2.64 -2.56
C SER A 139 -29.28 -3.77 -1.68
N GLU A 140 -28.58 -4.91 -1.62
CA GLU A 140 -28.99 -6.03 -0.76
C GLU A 140 -28.87 -5.68 0.73
N PHE A 141 -27.82 -4.94 1.12
CA PHE A 141 -27.69 -4.44 2.49
C PHE A 141 -28.91 -3.58 2.87
N LYS A 142 -29.29 -2.60 2.04
CA LYS A 142 -30.47 -1.76 2.32
C LYS A 142 -31.76 -2.57 2.35
N LYS A 143 -31.89 -3.57 1.48
CA LYS A 143 -33.07 -4.44 1.46
C LYS A 143 -33.19 -5.27 2.74
N ASN A 144 -32.09 -5.77 3.28
CA ASN A 144 -32.08 -6.62 4.47
C ASN A 144 -32.11 -5.83 5.78
N PHE A 145 -31.52 -4.62 5.83
CA PHE A 145 -31.38 -3.85 7.08
C PHE A 145 -32.10 -2.49 7.07
N GLY A 146 -32.69 -2.07 5.95
CA GLY A 146 -33.52 -0.86 5.83
C GLY A 146 -32.76 0.46 5.59
N TYR A 147 -31.43 0.46 5.64
CA TYR A 147 -30.60 1.66 5.45
C TYR A 147 -29.30 1.36 4.67
N TYR A 148 -28.62 2.39 4.16
CA TYR A 148 -27.27 2.24 3.61
C TYR A 148 -26.22 2.39 4.72
N PRO A 149 -25.18 1.54 4.73
CA PRO A 149 -24.17 1.56 5.80
C PRO A 149 -23.36 2.85 5.76
N LYS A 150 -22.80 3.23 6.92
CA LYS A 150 -21.86 4.35 7.04
C LYS A 150 -20.40 3.90 6.97
N SER A 151 -20.14 2.65 7.32
CA SER A 151 -18.80 2.08 7.36
C SER A 151 -18.68 0.93 6.37
N VAL A 152 -17.56 0.92 5.65
CA VAL A 152 -17.14 -0.19 4.80
C VAL A 152 -15.73 -0.61 5.15
N GLY A 153 -15.25 -1.73 4.63
CA GLY A 153 -13.87 -2.13 4.82
C GLY A 153 -13.42 -3.20 3.87
N ALA A 154 -12.12 -3.32 3.69
CA ALA A 154 -11.43 -4.48 3.15
C ALA A 154 -9.97 -4.35 3.57
N TRP A 155 -9.14 -5.36 3.28
CA TRP A 155 -7.69 -5.16 3.38
C TRP A 155 -7.24 -3.99 2.47
N TRP A 156 -7.82 -3.81 1.27
CA TRP A 156 -7.60 -2.62 0.46
C TRP A 156 -8.85 -2.17 -0.31
N VAL A 157 -9.15 -0.87 -0.25
CA VAL A 157 -10.21 -0.23 -1.04
C VAL A 157 -9.60 0.96 -1.79
N ASP A 158 -9.65 0.93 -3.12
CA ASP A 158 -9.03 1.97 -3.96
C ASP A 158 -9.78 3.30 -3.94
N SER A 159 -9.06 4.37 -4.27
CA SER A 159 -9.57 5.75 -4.25
C SER A 159 -10.77 5.99 -5.19
N TYR A 160 -10.82 5.30 -6.33
CA TYR A 160 -11.97 5.37 -7.22
C TYR A 160 -13.23 4.75 -6.57
N SER A 161 -13.10 3.54 -6.02
CA SER A 161 -14.19 2.87 -5.31
C SER A 161 -14.66 3.68 -4.09
N LEU A 162 -13.73 4.26 -3.32
CA LEU A 162 -14.04 5.15 -2.19
C LEU A 162 -14.83 6.38 -2.63
N SER A 163 -14.38 7.06 -3.68
CA SER A 163 -15.05 8.25 -4.21
C SER A 163 -16.48 7.92 -4.66
N TYR A 164 -16.64 6.80 -5.37
CA TYR A 164 -17.95 6.32 -5.82
C TYR A 164 -18.90 6.03 -4.65
N MET A 165 -18.43 5.30 -3.63
CA MET A 165 -19.25 5.00 -2.44
C MET A 165 -19.57 6.24 -1.61
N LYS A 166 -18.61 7.18 -1.48
CA LYS A 166 -18.83 8.46 -0.80
C LYS A 166 -19.92 9.27 -1.51
N ASP A 167 -19.83 9.41 -2.83
CA ASP A 167 -20.76 10.26 -3.57
C ASP A 167 -22.15 9.63 -3.70
N ARG A 168 -22.24 8.32 -3.93
CA ARG A 168 -23.51 7.63 -4.14
C ARG A 168 -24.21 7.19 -2.86
N TYR A 169 -23.46 6.63 -1.91
CA TYR A 169 -24.01 6.00 -0.71
C TYR A 169 -23.74 6.77 0.58
N LYS A 170 -22.93 7.83 0.53
CA LYS A 170 -22.64 8.72 1.67
C LYS A 170 -22.05 7.97 2.87
N ILE A 171 -21.14 7.03 2.59
CA ILE A 171 -20.29 6.40 3.61
C ILE A 171 -19.36 7.46 4.22
N THR A 172 -18.93 7.23 5.46
CA THR A 172 -18.10 8.16 6.23
C THR A 172 -16.84 7.52 6.80
N GLY A 173 -16.79 6.18 6.89
CA GLY A 173 -15.62 5.44 7.36
C GLY A 173 -15.24 4.31 6.41
N VAL A 174 -13.93 4.07 6.25
CA VAL A 174 -13.39 2.87 5.60
C VAL A 174 -12.33 2.21 6.46
N LEU A 175 -12.45 0.91 6.69
CA LEU A 175 -11.37 0.10 7.24
C LEU A 175 -10.41 -0.30 6.11
N GLY A 176 -9.12 -0.05 6.31
CA GLY A 176 -8.06 -0.45 5.39
C GLY A 176 -6.84 -0.98 6.14
N ILE A 177 -6.02 -1.77 5.44
CA ILE A 177 -4.83 -2.38 6.03
C ILE A 177 -3.78 -1.33 6.42
N SER A 178 -3.23 -1.39 7.62
CA SER A 178 -2.05 -0.61 8.03
C SER A 178 -0.84 -0.96 7.16
N ASP A 179 0.17 -0.08 7.15
CA ASP A 179 1.42 -0.30 6.42
C ASP A 179 2.03 -1.68 6.71
N GLN A 180 2.19 -2.49 5.67
CA GLN A 180 2.84 -3.79 5.74
C GLN A 180 3.69 -4.04 4.51
N TYR A 181 4.79 -4.72 4.74
CA TYR A 181 5.68 -5.14 3.67
C TYR A 181 5.67 -6.67 3.60
N ASP A 182 5.24 -7.20 2.44
CA ASP A 182 5.30 -8.61 2.06
C ASP A 182 4.65 -9.58 3.07
N LEU A 183 3.41 -9.31 3.48
CA LEU A 183 2.60 -10.18 4.35
C LEU A 183 1.33 -10.62 3.61
N ASP A 184 0.99 -11.91 3.66
CA ASP A 184 -0.18 -12.51 2.99
C ASP A 184 -0.29 -12.27 1.47
N GLY A 185 0.84 -11.96 0.82
CA GLY A 185 0.87 -11.60 -0.60
C GLY A 185 0.44 -10.16 -0.88
N TYR A 186 0.35 -9.31 0.15
CA TYR A 186 0.07 -7.88 0.03
C TYR A 186 1.19 -7.04 0.64
N SER A 187 1.62 -6.05 -0.13
CA SER A 187 2.53 -4.98 0.27
C SER A 187 1.80 -3.65 0.08
N VAL A 188 1.46 -3.01 1.20
CA VAL A 188 0.90 -1.66 1.26
C VAL A 188 1.85 -0.83 2.08
N TRP A 189 2.61 0.05 1.42
CA TRP A 189 3.79 0.64 2.02
C TRP A 189 3.90 2.13 1.67
N GLY A 190 4.08 2.96 2.68
CA GLY A 190 4.23 4.41 2.56
C GLY A 190 3.08 5.25 3.12
N THR A 191 1.97 4.64 3.55
CA THR A 191 0.78 5.38 4.01
C THR A 191 0.97 5.93 5.43
N PRO A 192 0.06 6.74 5.99
CA PRO A 192 0.10 7.05 7.41
C PRO A 192 0.13 5.77 8.27
N TRP A 193 1.20 5.62 9.04
CA TRP A 193 1.52 4.56 9.97
C TRP A 193 0.49 4.49 11.09
N SER A 194 -0.44 3.54 10.97
CA SER A 194 -1.43 3.16 11.98
C SER A 194 -2.35 4.28 12.47
N THR A 195 -2.44 5.42 11.77
CA THR A 195 -3.22 6.59 12.17
C THR A 195 -4.33 6.91 11.16
N PRO A 196 -5.50 7.42 11.62
CA PRO A 196 -6.61 7.69 10.72
C PRO A 196 -6.43 8.98 9.93
N PHE A 197 -6.85 8.98 8.67
CA PHE A 197 -6.70 10.12 7.75
C PHE A 197 -7.80 10.20 6.69
N TYR A 198 -7.92 11.33 6.01
CA TYR A 198 -8.74 11.48 4.80
C TYR A 198 -7.92 11.17 3.55
N PRO A 199 -8.32 10.18 2.73
CA PRO A 199 -7.58 9.84 1.53
C PRO A 199 -7.77 10.85 0.39
N SER A 200 -6.83 10.85 -0.54
CA SER A 200 -6.91 11.62 -1.79
C SER A 200 -7.79 10.90 -2.84
N ALA A 201 -8.50 11.69 -3.65
CA ALA A 201 -9.31 11.24 -4.78
C ALA A 201 -8.50 10.50 -5.87
N LEU A 202 -7.17 10.66 -5.86
CA LEU A 202 -6.27 9.96 -6.79
C LEU A 202 -5.55 8.77 -6.17
N HIS A 203 -5.49 8.66 -4.83
CA HIS A 203 -4.78 7.57 -4.17
C HIS A 203 -5.26 7.32 -2.73
N ALA A 204 -5.75 6.11 -2.45
CA ALA A 204 -6.32 5.76 -1.14
C ALA A 204 -5.28 5.74 0.00
N GLY A 205 -4.03 5.40 -0.33
CA GLY A 205 -2.92 5.42 0.62
C GLY A 205 -2.26 6.78 0.90
N ILE A 206 -2.70 7.86 0.23
CA ILE A 206 -2.11 9.20 0.40
C ILE A 206 -3.11 10.09 1.16
N PRO A 207 -2.74 10.72 2.29
CA PRO A 207 -3.57 11.71 2.94
C PRO A 207 -3.75 12.93 2.02
N SER A 208 -4.96 13.46 1.95
CA SER A 208 -5.24 14.61 1.12
C SER A 208 -4.63 15.88 1.72
N ASN A 209 -3.81 16.58 0.95
CA ASN A 209 -3.30 17.92 1.28
C ASN A 209 -4.03 19.04 0.51
N ASP A 210 -5.08 18.70 -0.25
CA ASP A 210 -5.89 19.62 -1.04
C ASP A 210 -7.37 19.30 -0.84
N ILE A 211 -8.11 20.26 -0.31
CA ILE A 211 -9.54 20.10 0.00
C ILE A 211 -10.39 19.72 -1.23
N SER A 212 -9.98 20.12 -2.43
CA SER A 212 -10.68 19.76 -3.68
C SER A 212 -10.52 18.29 -4.06
N ARG A 213 -9.45 17.65 -3.56
CA ARG A 213 -9.14 16.23 -3.78
C ARG A 213 -9.43 15.37 -2.58
N LYS A 214 -9.90 15.94 -1.47
CA LYS A 214 -10.26 15.17 -0.28
C LYS A 214 -11.44 14.27 -0.57
N ILE A 215 -11.26 12.95 -0.39
CA ILE A 215 -12.39 12.06 -0.18
C ILE A 215 -12.77 12.21 1.29
N ASP A 216 -13.95 12.76 1.56
CA ASP A 216 -14.43 13.05 2.91
C ASP A 216 -14.93 11.78 3.64
N ILE A 217 -14.04 10.78 3.72
CA ILE A 217 -14.17 9.50 4.42
C ILE A 217 -12.96 9.37 5.35
N VAL A 218 -13.16 8.93 6.60
CA VAL A 218 -12.08 8.59 7.52
C VAL A 218 -11.57 7.19 7.24
N THR A 219 -10.29 7.07 6.90
CA THR A 219 -9.60 5.78 6.79
C THR A 219 -9.16 5.31 8.17
N PHE A 220 -9.61 4.13 8.59
CA PHE A 220 -9.19 3.42 9.79
C PHE A 220 -8.08 2.43 9.41
N ARG A 221 -7.08 2.25 10.28
CA ARG A 221 -5.89 1.44 9.98
C ARG A 221 -5.90 0.16 10.81
N TRP A 222 -5.99 -0.99 10.16
CA TRP A 222 -5.96 -2.32 10.79
C TRP A 222 -4.83 -3.16 10.21
N ALA A 223 -3.97 -3.81 10.99
CA ALA A 223 -3.85 -3.77 12.44
C ALA A 223 -2.82 -2.70 12.81
N ALA A 224 -2.99 -1.99 13.92
CA ALA A 224 -1.98 -1.02 14.33
C ALA A 224 -0.64 -1.74 14.58
N ARG A 225 0.46 -1.18 14.06
CA ARG A 225 1.79 -1.80 14.11
C ARG A 225 2.75 -1.04 15.00
N ASP A 226 3.69 -1.77 15.59
CA ASP A 226 4.78 -1.19 16.37
C ASP A 226 5.61 -0.23 15.48
N PRO A 227 5.80 1.03 15.89
CA PRO A 227 6.51 2.02 15.09
C PRO A 227 8.01 1.75 14.90
N LEU A 228 8.61 0.81 15.63
CA LEU A 228 9.99 0.39 15.46
C LEU A 228 10.06 -1.01 14.86
N ASN A 229 9.55 -2.01 15.59
CA ASN A 229 9.68 -3.42 15.21
C ASN A 229 8.71 -3.83 14.09
N GLY A 230 7.57 -3.13 14.00
CA GLY A 230 6.62 -3.26 12.89
C GLY A 230 7.15 -2.68 11.58
N TYR A 231 8.04 -1.70 11.66
CA TYR A 231 8.71 -1.09 10.51
C TYR A 231 9.92 -1.92 10.07
N ALA A 232 10.84 -2.21 10.99
CA ALA A 232 12.02 -3.02 10.74
C ALA A 232 12.30 -3.91 11.96
N SER A 233 11.86 -5.17 11.87
CA SER A 233 12.02 -6.16 12.93
C SER A 233 13.48 -6.61 13.09
N PRO A 234 13.91 -7.07 14.29
CA PRO A 234 15.19 -7.76 14.48
C PRO A 234 15.37 -8.96 13.54
N ASN A 235 14.27 -9.56 13.10
CA ASN A 235 14.18 -10.53 12.03
C ASN A 235 13.44 -9.88 10.84
N ASP A 236 14.17 -9.34 9.86
CA ASP A 236 13.63 -8.56 8.74
C ASP A 236 12.41 -9.21 8.04
N ARG A 237 12.28 -10.55 8.07
CA ARG A 237 11.15 -11.28 7.46
C ARG A 237 9.85 -11.28 8.28
N GLN A 238 9.83 -10.63 9.44
CA GLN A 238 8.71 -10.69 10.39
C GLN A 238 8.22 -9.32 10.87
N ALA A 239 8.70 -8.22 10.28
CA ALA A 239 8.32 -6.86 10.70
C ALA A 239 6.80 -6.67 10.76
N SER A 240 6.11 -7.04 9.68
CA SER A 240 4.66 -6.90 9.59
C SER A 240 3.86 -7.67 10.68
N LEU A 241 4.47 -8.66 11.37
CA LEU A 241 3.85 -9.44 12.45
C LEU A 241 3.84 -8.71 13.81
N TYR A 242 4.64 -7.65 13.99
CA TYR A 242 4.63 -6.83 15.21
C TYR A 242 3.44 -5.86 15.17
N SER A 243 2.23 -6.43 15.23
CA SER A 243 0.94 -5.77 15.08
C SER A 243 -0.01 -6.13 16.22
N SER A 244 -1.07 -5.36 16.42
CA SER A 244 -2.12 -5.68 17.40
C SER A 244 -2.84 -7.01 17.12
N GLN A 245 -2.73 -7.56 15.91
CA GLN A 245 -3.35 -8.83 15.51
C GLN A 245 -2.37 -10.01 15.57
N ASP A 246 -1.15 -9.82 15.06
CA ASP A 246 -0.21 -10.91 14.74
C ASP A 246 0.93 -11.06 15.75
N TYR A 247 0.98 -10.23 16.79
CA TYR A 247 2.08 -10.20 17.78
C TYR A 247 2.41 -11.59 18.35
N HIS A 248 1.41 -12.45 18.50
CA HIS A 248 1.57 -13.81 19.02
C HIS A 248 2.34 -14.72 18.06
N VAL A 249 2.21 -14.51 16.73
CA VAL A 249 3.01 -15.20 15.70
C VAL A 249 4.47 -14.76 15.77
N ALA A 250 4.73 -13.50 16.14
CA ALA A 250 6.06 -12.98 16.44
C ALA A 250 6.59 -13.39 17.83
N GLY A 251 5.91 -14.30 18.54
CA GLY A 251 6.31 -14.82 19.85
C GLY A 251 6.09 -13.84 21.02
N GLN A 252 5.32 -12.77 20.81
CA GLN A 252 5.07 -11.76 21.84
C GLN A 252 3.88 -12.12 22.73
N SER A 253 3.85 -11.54 23.94
CA SER A 253 2.84 -11.82 24.97
C SER A 253 1.68 -10.83 24.97
N ALA A 254 0.66 -11.06 25.80
CA ALA A 254 -0.44 -10.09 25.99
C ALA A 254 0.04 -8.73 26.52
N ALA A 255 1.16 -8.67 27.25
CA ALA A 255 1.74 -7.41 27.70
C ALA A 255 2.24 -6.55 26.52
N TYR A 256 2.66 -7.19 25.43
CA TYR A 256 3.04 -6.49 24.21
C TYR A 256 1.81 -5.82 23.54
N LEU A 257 0.68 -6.54 23.48
CA LEU A 257 -0.57 -5.96 23.02
C LEU A 257 -1.03 -4.81 23.91
N ASP A 258 -0.97 -4.96 25.24
CA ASP A 258 -1.31 -3.90 26.19
C ASP A 258 -0.48 -2.63 25.94
N ASN A 259 0.83 -2.76 25.73
CA ASN A 259 1.70 -1.64 25.35
C ASN A 259 1.27 -0.95 24.03
N LEU A 260 0.85 -1.73 23.03
CA LEU A 260 0.32 -1.18 21.78
C LEU A 260 -1.02 -0.45 22.01
N ILE A 261 -1.89 -0.99 22.87
CA ILE A 261 -3.16 -0.33 23.22
C ILE A 261 -2.87 0.99 23.92
N GLU A 262 -1.98 1.02 24.90
CA GLU A 262 -1.58 2.24 25.59
C GLU A 262 -1.02 3.29 24.61
N LEU A 263 -0.09 2.86 23.74
CA LEU A 263 0.59 3.72 22.77
C LEU A 263 -0.40 4.44 21.86
N TYR A 264 -1.38 3.73 21.32
CA TYR A 264 -2.30 4.29 20.32
C TYR A 264 -3.58 4.89 20.89
N SER A 265 -4.06 4.42 22.05
CA SER A 265 -5.36 4.86 22.61
C SER A 265 -5.24 5.86 23.77
N VAL A 266 -4.08 5.98 24.42
CA VAL A 266 -3.88 6.85 25.58
C VAL A 266 -2.89 7.98 25.30
N ARG A 267 -1.74 7.67 24.67
CA ARG A 267 -0.67 8.67 24.48
C ARG A 267 -1.03 9.69 23.39
N LYS A 268 -1.21 10.94 23.81
CA LYS A 268 -1.60 12.06 22.93
C LYS A 268 -0.90 13.37 23.26
N ASP A 269 0.28 13.31 23.90
CA ASP A 269 0.99 14.52 24.38
C ASP A 269 1.24 15.56 23.27
N TYR A 270 1.28 15.11 22.01
CA TYR A 270 1.48 15.94 20.82
C TYR A 270 0.37 15.79 19.77
N ASN A 271 -0.78 15.19 20.13
CA ASN A 271 -1.88 14.92 19.20
C ASN A 271 -3.20 15.47 19.75
N ASP A 272 -4.07 15.91 18.84
CA ASP A 272 -5.43 16.36 19.20
C ASP A 272 -6.31 15.21 19.74
N PHE A 273 -5.94 13.96 19.42
CA PHE A 273 -6.61 12.75 19.86
C PHE A 273 -5.68 11.53 19.84
N ALA A 274 -6.09 10.47 20.54
CA ALA A 274 -5.51 9.14 20.44
C ALA A 274 -6.56 8.18 19.86
N HIS A 275 -6.15 7.26 18.99
CA HIS A 275 -7.05 6.31 18.33
C HIS A 275 -6.36 4.98 18.04
N LEU A 276 -7.03 3.90 18.39
CA LEU A 276 -6.69 2.55 18.00
C LEU A 276 -7.88 1.89 17.31
N THR A 277 -7.63 1.15 16.22
CA THR A 277 -8.58 0.18 15.67
C THR A 277 -8.15 -1.23 16.07
N ILE A 278 -9.07 -2.01 16.63
CA ILE A 278 -8.83 -3.40 17.03
C ILE A 278 -10.07 -4.24 16.71
N GLY A 279 -9.88 -5.54 16.58
CA GLY A 279 -10.97 -6.50 16.52
C GLY A 279 -10.49 -7.85 15.99
N SER A 280 -11.45 -8.69 15.61
CA SER A 280 -11.18 -10.01 15.06
C SER A 280 -12.17 -10.32 13.95
N GLU A 281 -11.79 -11.20 13.04
CA GLU A 281 -12.70 -11.64 11.99
C GLU A 281 -13.62 -12.75 12.52
N ALA A 282 -14.92 -12.69 12.19
CA ALA A 282 -15.99 -13.53 12.73
C ALA A 282 -16.07 -14.93 12.07
N ASP A 283 -14.95 -15.42 11.51
CA ASP A 283 -14.87 -16.67 10.75
C ASP A 283 -14.04 -17.77 11.45
N TYR A 284 -13.59 -17.53 12.68
CA TYR A 284 -12.94 -18.52 13.55
C TYR A 284 -13.92 -19.40 14.31
N SER A 285 -13.41 -20.41 15.01
CA SER A 285 -14.22 -21.25 15.88
C SER A 285 -14.73 -20.47 17.12
N PRO A 286 -15.91 -20.81 17.67
CA PRO A 286 -16.46 -20.17 18.87
C PRO A 286 -15.48 -20.09 20.06
N GLU A 287 -14.61 -21.09 20.21
CA GLU A 287 -13.63 -21.22 21.28
C GLU A 287 -12.57 -20.11 21.23
N THR A 288 -12.21 -19.63 20.03
CA THR A 288 -11.28 -18.51 19.85
C THR A 288 -11.84 -17.24 20.49
N TYR A 289 -13.15 -17.00 20.36
CA TYR A 289 -13.77 -15.77 20.87
C TYR A 289 -13.88 -15.77 22.39
N VAL A 290 -14.33 -16.87 22.99
CA VAL A 290 -14.39 -16.99 24.46
C VAL A 290 -13.01 -17.13 25.12
N GLY A 291 -11.96 -17.36 24.31
CA GLY A 291 -10.58 -17.51 24.75
C GLY A 291 -9.73 -16.26 24.53
N ALA A 292 -9.08 -16.17 23.36
CA ALA A 292 -8.10 -15.13 23.08
C ALA A 292 -8.73 -13.75 22.91
N TYR A 293 -9.83 -13.67 22.16
CA TYR A 293 -10.54 -12.41 21.92
C TYR A 293 -11.13 -11.84 23.21
N ALA A 294 -11.75 -12.67 24.06
CA ALA A 294 -12.23 -12.26 25.37
C ALA A 294 -11.15 -11.57 26.21
N ARG A 295 -9.92 -12.10 26.21
CA ARG A 295 -8.77 -11.47 26.90
C ARG A 295 -8.37 -10.13 26.28
N HIS A 296 -8.45 -9.98 24.95
CA HIS A 296 -8.23 -8.69 24.30
C HIS A 296 -9.28 -7.68 24.74
N LEU A 297 -10.55 -8.08 24.82
CA LEU A 297 -11.63 -7.21 25.28
C LEU A 297 -11.53 -6.89 26.78
N ASP A 298 -10.95 -7.77 27.60
CA ASP A 298 -10.65 -7.46 29.00
C ASP A 298 -9.66 -6.28 29.11
N LEU A 299 -8.57 -6.30 28.31
CA LEU A 299 -7.65 -5.16 28.23
C LEU A 299 -8.38 -3.89 27.78
N VAL A 300 -9.20 -3.97 26.73
CA VAL A 300 -10.00 -2.81 26.24
C VAL A 300 -10.93 -2.28 27.35
N SER A 301 -11.53 -3.15 28.15
CA SER A 301 -12.38 -2.77 29.29
C SER A 301 -11.61 -2.01 30.37
N GLU A 302 -10.36 -2.39 30.64
CA GLU A 302 -9.49 -1.65 31.56
C GLU A 302 -9.21 -0.23 31.06
N TYR A 303 -8.98 -0.04 29.76
CA TYR A 303 -8.81 1.30 29.17
C TYR A 303 -10.11 2.10 29.15
N GLN A 304 -11.25 1.44 28.93
CA GLN A 304 -12.55 2.06 29.03
C GLN A 304 -12.78 2.65 30.43
N GLN A 305 -12.40 1.91 31.48
CA GLN A 305 -12.47 2.39 32.87
C GLN A 305 -11.50 3.55 33.16
N LYS A 306 -10.39 3.63 32.42
CA LYS A 306 -9.43 4.76 32.43
C LYS A 306 -9.90 5.96 31.57
N GLY A 307 -11.14 5.93 31.06
CA GLY A 307 -11.75 7.04 30.30
C GLY A 307 -11.48 7.02 28.80
N VAL A 308 -10.97 5.93 28.22
CA VAL A 308 -10.88 5.76 26.76
C VAL A 308 -12.27 5.43 26.21
N ARG A 309 -12.72 6.16 25.19
CA ARG A 309 -14.05 5.95 24.59
C ARG A 309 -14.02 4.78 23.62
N ILE A 310 -14.86 3.77 23.87
CA ILE A 310 -15.13 2.70 22.90
C ILE A 310 -16.18 3.21 21.91
N ALA A 311 -15.87 3.20 20.62
CA ALA A 311 -16.71 3.79 19.57
C ALA A 311 -16.90 2.85 18.38
N THR A 312 -18.02 3.00 17.68
CA THR A 312 -18.21 2.43 16.34
C THR A 312 -17.41 3.24 15.30
N MET A 313 -17.22 2.69 14.10
CA MET A 313 -16.58 3.41 13.00
C MET A 313 -17.39 4.64 12.60
N LYS A 314 -18.72 4.53 12.55
CA LYS A 314 -19.63 5.66 12.30
C LYS A 314 -19.40 6.75 13.33
N ASP A 315 -19.47 6.44 14.63
CA ASP A 315 -19.38 7.46 15.68
C ASP A 315 -18.02 8.17 15.68
N PHE A 316 -16.93 7.41 15.52
CA PHE A 316 -15.59 8.01 15.41
C PHE A 316 -15.46 8.84 14.13
N SER A 317 -15.94 8.35 12.98
CA SER A 317 -15.87 9.08 11.71
C SER A 317 -16.67 10.38 11.74
N GLU A 318 -17.84 10.39 12.40
CA GLU A 318 -18.66 11.59 12.58
C GLU A 318 -17.96 12.61 13.49
N TRP A 319 -17.38 12.15 14.61
CA TRP A 319 -16.58 13.00 15.49
C TRP A 319 -15.36 13.59 14.77
N TYR A 320 -14.58 12.76 14.08
CA TYR A 320 -13.37 13.17 13.37
C TYR A 320 -13.71 14.18 12.26
N ARG A 321 -14.78 13.94 11.50
CA ARG A 321 -15.27 14.86 10.44
C ARG A 321 -15.79 16.18 10.96
N LYS A 322 -16.41 16.17 12.13
CA LYS A 322 -16.85 17.40 12.79
C LYS A 322 -15.67 18.21 13.35
N THR A 323 -14.68 17.53 13.92
CA THR A 323 -13.51 18.17 14.55
C THR A 323 -12.51 18.67 13.50
N PHE A 324 -12.30 17.91 12.43
CA PHE A 324 -11.35 18.20 11.36
C PHE A 324 -12.06 18.30 10.00
N PRO A 325 -12.89 19.33 9.75
CA PRO A 325 -13.71 19.41 8.54
C PRO A 325 -12.90 19.66 7.26
N ARG A 326 -11.67 20.18 7.39
CA ARG A 326 -10.78 20.48 6.27
C ARG A 326 -9.93 19.27 5.90
N LEU A 327 -8.72 19.17 6.44
CA LEU A 327 -7.76 18.08 6.17
C LEU A 327 -7.50 17.30 7.46
N SER A 328 -6.74 16.22 7.36
CA SER A 328 -6.32 15.47 8.54
C SER A 328 -5.34 16.30 9.38
N PRO A 329 -5.42 16.24 10.72
CA PRO A 329 -4.44 16.90 11.56
C PRO A 329 -3.10 16.17 11.50
N LEU A 330 -2.02 16.90 11.78
CA LEU A 330 -0.70 16.31 12.00
C LEU A 330 -0.76 15.30 13.15
N HIS A 331 -0.18 14.12 12.94
CA HIS A 331 -0.09 13.07 13.96
C HIS A 331 1.36 12.69 14.24
N VAL A 332 1.67 12.53 15.53
CA VAL A 332 3.01 12.22 16.03
C VAL A 332 2.97 10.96 16.88
N ILE A 333 3.85 10.01 16.60
CA ILE A 333 4.03 8.80 17.43
C ILE A 333 5.43 8.85 18.01
N GLU A 334 5.53 8.98 19.32
CA GLU A 334 6.77 8.79 20.07
C GLU A 334 6.68 7.47 20.83
N SER A 335 7.59 6.54 20.55
CA SER A 335 7.62 5.24 21.23
C SER A 335 9.03 4.84 21.62
N LYS A 336 9.18 4.36 22.85
CA LYS A 336 10.31 3.50 23.19
C LYS A 336 10.18 2.17 22.44
N ASP A 337 11.28 1.44 22.30
CA ASP A 337 11.22 0.08 21.81
C ASP A 337 10.39 -0.80 22.75
N LEU A 338 9.31 -1.39 22.21
CA LEU A 338 8.42 -2.27 22.96
C LEU A 338 9.05 -3.64 23.27
N LEU A 339 10.17 -3.98 22.63
CA LEU A 339 11.00 -5.15 22.96
C LEU A 339 12.08 -4.85 24.00
N GLY A 340 12.21 -3.61 24.45
CA GLY A 340 13.04 -3.22 25.58
C GLY A 340 14.49 -2.86 25.26
N THR A 341 14.85 -2.60 24.00
CA THR A 341 16.18 -2.03 23.70
C THR A 341 16.26 -0.53 24.04
N ASP A 342 17.47 0.01 23.95
CA ASP A 342 17.79 1.44 24.15
C ASP A 342 17.32 2.36 22.99
N SER A 343 16.44 1.85 22.13
CA SER A 343 15.98 2.58 20.95
C SER A 343 14.65 3.30 21.20
N ARG A 344 14.47 4.43 20.53
CA ARG A 344 13.24 5.21 20.48
C ARG A 344 12.93 5.53 19.02
N SER A 345 11.66 5.38 18.64
CA SER A 345 11.16 5.81 17.33
C SER A 345 10.28 7.06 17.46
N PHE A 346 10.39 7.92 16.45
CA PHE A 346 9.54 9.09 16.29
C PHE A 346 8.97 9.10 14.87
N TRP A 347 7.65 9.08 14.74
CA TRP A 347 6.96 9.23 13.46
C TRP A 347 6.18 10.52 13.44
N ILE A 348 6.40 11.33 12.41
CA ILE A 348 5.68 12.57 12.17
C ILE A 348 4.95 12.41 10.84
N GLN A 349 3.63 12.60 10.86
CA GLN A 349 2.75 12.19 9.77
C GLN A 349 1.78 13.33 9.45
N GLY A 350 2.08 14.06 8.39
CA GLY A 350 1.25 15.15 7.88
C GLY A 350 0.57 14.78 6.56
N ASN A 351 -0.02 15.78 5.93
CA ASN A 351 -0.65 15.66 4.62
C ASN A 351 0.36 15.83 3.48
N SER A 352 1.49 16.52 3.70
CA SER A 352 2.54 16.72 2.69
C SER A 352 3.62 15.64 2.70
N TYR A 353 3.89 15.01 3.85
CA TYR A 353 4.88 13.96 3.98
C TYR A 353 4.70 13.15 5.27
N ARG A 354 5.38 12.00 5.35
CA ARG A 354 5.73 11.35 6.62
C ARG A 354 7.24 11.24 6.77
N ILE A 355 7.71 11.23 8.01
CA ILE A 355 9.12 11.02 8.35
C ILE A 355 9.24 10.18 9.63
N GLY A 356 10.15 9.20 9.59
CA GLY A 356 10.47 8.32 10.71
C GLY A 356 11.91 8.51 11.17
N PHE A 357 12.11 8.69 12.48
CA PHE A 357 13.41 8.74 13.13
C PHE A 357 13.61 7.55 14.07
N VAL A 358 14.83 7.03 14.12
CA VAL A 358 15.27 6.09 15.17
C VAL A 358 16.45 6.68 15.92
N TYR A 359 16.30 6.85 17.22
CA TYR A 359 17.34 7.27 18.15
C TYR A 359 17.76 6.09 19.03
N ASN A 360 19.06 5.91 19.24
CA ASN A 360 19.59 4.91 20.16
C ASN A 360 20.38 5.61 21.27
N SER A 361 19.95 5.46 22.53
CA SER A 361 20.54 6.20 23.65
C SER A 361 21.95 5.75 23.99
N SER A 362 22.26 4.47 23.83
CA SER A 362 23.60 3.92 24.10
C SER A 362 24.66 4.46 23.14
N SER A 363 24.36 4.55 21.85
CA SER A 363 25.26 5.13 20.84
C SER A 363 25.12 6.65 20.68
N ARG A 364 24.04 7.24 21.19
CA ARG A 364 23.66 8.66 21.02
C ARG A 364 23.56 9.08 19.54
N LYS A 365 23.09 8.15 18.70
CA LYS A 365 22.90 8.37 17.27
C LYS A 365 21.42 8.46 16.93
N THR A 366 21.07 9.40 16.07
CA THR A 366 19.74 9.53 15.46
C THR A 366 19.85 9.30 13.97
N ARG A 367 18.92 8.55 13.39
CA ARG A 367 18.82 8.31 11.94
C ARG A 367 17.42 8.64 11.44
N ILE A 368 17.34 9.23 10.25
CA ILE A 368 16.12 9.22 9.45
C ILE A 368 16.06 7.86 8.76
N VAL A 369 14.98 7.11 9.01
CA VAL A 369 14.78 5.74 8.48
C VAL A 369 13.66 5.67 7.45
N ASP A 370 12.78 6.67 7.41
CA ASP A 370 11.72 6.83 6.41
C ASP A 370 11.54 8.33 6.13
N LEU A 371 11.44 8.71 4.86
CA LEU A 371 10.99 10.03 4.41
C LEU A 371 10.24 9.86 3.10
N ARG A 372 8.94 10.16 3.11
CA ARG A 372 8.06 9.97 1.96
C ARG A 372 7.20 11.20 1.75
N ILE A 373 7.14 11.66 0.50
CA ILE A 373 6.42 12.87 0.11
C ILE A 373 5.08 12.49 -0.50
N TYR A 374 4.01 13.09 0.01
CA TYR A 374 2.65 12.89 -0.44
C TYR A 374 2.30 13.87 -1.56
N GLN A 375 2.61 13.45 -2.79
CA GLN A 375 2.37 14.27 -3.97
C GLN A 375 0.91 14.23 -4.41
N ASN A 376 0.36 15.40 -4.75
CA ASN A 376 -1.06 15.59 -4.98
C ASN A 376 -1.55 14.81 -6.20
N ASN A 377 -0.68 14.61 -7.19
CA ASN A 377 -0.97 14.04 -8.50
C ASN A 377 -0.39 12.63 -8.71
N PHE A 378 0.12 11.96 -7.68
CA PHE A 378 0.53 10.56 -7.80
C PHE A 378 -0.71 9.67 -7.78
N MET A 379 -1.07 9.11 -8.93
CA MET A 379 -2.27 8.31 -9.10
C MET A 379 -2.02 6.86 -8.69
N GLU A 380 -2.98 6.27 -8.01
CA GLU A 380 -2.97 4.86 -7.61
C GLU A 380 -2.81 3.93 -8.82
N PRO A 381 -1.92 2.92 -8.78
CA PRO A 381 -1.58 2.11 -9.94
C PRO A 381 -2.78 1.36 -10.55
N PHE A 382 -3.75 0.96 -9.72
CA PHE A 382 -4.95 0.24 -10.15
C PHE A 382 -6.19 1.13 -10.23
N TYR A 383 -6.00 2.45 -10.34
CA TYR A 383 -7.10 3.40 -10.49
C TYR A 383 -7.91 3.10 -11.76
N LYS A 384 -7.23 3.03 -12.92
CA LYS A 384 -7.84 2.73 -14.23
C LYS A 384 -7.71 1.25 -14.59
N SER A 385 -6.49 0.71 -14.46
CA SER A 385 -6.17 -0.66 -14.84
C SER A 385 -6.53 -1.65 -13.73
N PRO A 386 -7.22 -2.77 -14.03
CA PRO A 386 -7.46 -3.81 -13.04
C PRO A 386 -6.16 -4.50 -12.64
N ASN A 387 -6.01 -4.83 -11.36
CA ASN A 387 -4.93 -5.68 -10.88
C ASN A 387 -5.17 -7.13 -11.36
N LYS A 388 -4.33 -7.64 -12.26
CA LYS A 388 -4.36 -9.04 -12.70
C LYS A 388 -3.24 -9.88 -12.07
N GLN A 389 -2.53 -9.32 -11.10
CA GLN A 389 -1.49 -10.02 -10.34
C GLN A 389 -2.12 -10.82 -9.19
N LEU A 390 -1.43 -11.87 -8.77
CA LEU A 390 -1.86 -12.68 -7.64
C LEU A 390 -1.75 -11.93 -6.30
N GLY A 391 -0.74 -11.07 -6.17
CA GLY A 391 -0.53 -10.20 -5.00
C GLY A 391 -0.97 -8.76 -5.22
N LEU A 392 -0.87 -7.96 -4.16
CA LEU A 392 -1.13 -6.52 -4.16
C LEU A 392 0.16 -5.78 -3.80
N SER A 393 0.64 -4.88 -4.66
CA SER A 393 1.88 -4.12 -4.41
C SER A 393 1.61 -2.62 -4.56
N ILE A 394 1.07 -2.00 -3.50
CA ILE A 394 0.88 -0.55 -3.39
C ILE A 394 2.05 0.02 -2.60
N ASN A 395 3.06 0.53 -3.30
CA ASN A 395 4.23 1.13 -2.70
C ASN A 395 4.32 2.59 -3.16
N LEU A 396 4.29 3.53 -2.22
CA LEU A 396 4.45 4.94 -2.56
C LEU A 396 5.93 5.25 -2.88
N PRO A 397 6.21 6.34 -3.61
CA PRO A 397 7.58 6.81 -3.79
C PRO A 397 8.25 7.16 -2.44
N TYR A 398 9.57 6.99 -2.35
CA TYR A 398 10.35 7.27 -1.12
C TYR A 398 11.64 8.05 -1.41
N VAL A 399 11.96 8.98 -0.51
CA VAL A 399 13.28 9.65 -0.47
C VAL A 399 14.22 8.77 0.35
N VAL A 400 13.80 8.43 1.56
CA VAL A 400 14.49 7.51 2.48
C VAL A 400 13.53 6.38 2.82
N ASP A 401 14.02 5.15 2.77
CA ASP A 401 13.29 3.96 3.21
C ASP A 401 14.29 2.86 3.55
N PHE A 402 14.52 2.65 4.85
CA PHE A 402 15.47 1.64 5.33
C PHE A 402 15.10 0.20 4.96
N VAL A 403 13.81 -0.11 4.79
CA VAL A 403 13.35 -1.48 4.50
C VAL A 403 13.66 -1.85 3.05
N ILE A 404 13.43 -0.92 2.13
CA ILE A 404 13.70 -1.09 0.70
C ILE A 404 15.18 -0.87 0.38
N ASP A 405 15.78 0.19 0.96
CA ASP A 405 17.13 0.65 0.67
C ASP A 405 17.84 1.04 1.98
N LYS A 406 18.57 0.09 2.57
CA LYS A 406 19.28 0.27 3.84
C LYS A 406 20.29 1.42 3.80
N GLU A 407 20.86 1.71 2.63
CA GLU A 407 21.85 2.78 2.44
C GLU A 407 21.19 4.17 2.30
N SER A 408 19.87 4.23 2.07
CA SER A 408 19.14 5.50 1.98
C SER A 408 19.02 6.26 3.31
N THR A 409 19.45 5.69 4.44
CA THR A 409 19.31 6.35 5.75
C THR A 409 20.19 7.59 5.88
N VAL A 410 19.71 8.55 6.67
CA VAL A 410 20.43 9.80 6.97
C VAL A 410 20.85 9.82 8.43
N GLU A 411 22.15 9.83 8.70
CA GLU A 411 22.69 9.88 10.07
C GLU A 411 22.82 11.34 10.56
N LEU A 412 22.34 11.59 11.78
CA LEU A 412 22.34 12.89 12.45
C LEU A 412 23.16 12.81 13.75
N ASN A 413 24.21 13.64 13.87
CA ASN A 413 25.05 13.69 15.09
C ASN A 413 24.53 14.75 16.07
N LEU A 414 23.41 14.44 16.73
CA LEU A 414 22.70 15.40 17.58
C LEU A 414 22.99 15.24 19.08
N GLY A 415 23.66 14.16 19.49
CA GLY A 415 23.89 13.85 20.90
C GLY A 415 22.65 13.26 21.57
N ASN A 416 22.48 13.49 22.87
CA ASN A 416 21.32 12.95 23.58
C ASN A 416 20.01 13.61 23.15
N PHE A 417 18.95 12.81 23.02
CA PHE A 417 17.58 13.30 22.96
C PHE A 417 17.22 13.95 24.30
N LEU A 418 16.62 15.14 24.25
CA LEU A 418 16.23 15.91 25.42
C LEU A 418 14.71 15.90 25.60
N SER A 419 13.98 16.35 24.58
CA SER A 419 12.53 16.47 24.64
C SER A 419 11.94 16.65 23.25
N LEU A 420 10.61 16.49 23.16
CA LEU A 420 9.81 16.83 22.01
C LEU A 420 8.76 17.86 22.45
N SER A 421 8.49 18.84 21.60
CA SER A 421 7.45 19.85 21.83
C SER A 421 6.65 20.11 20.55
N ARG A 422 5.37 20.44 20.69
CA ARG A 422 4.48 20.86 19.61
C ARG A 422 3.83 22.19 19.96
N GLU A 423 3.96 23.16 19.06
CA GLU A 423 3.25 24.44 19.12
C GLU A 423 2.41 24.59 17.84
N SER A 424 1.09 24.48 17.96
CA SER A 424 0.19 24.42 16.80
C SER A 424 0.60 23.28 15.85
N ASP A 425 0.98 23.58 14.61
CA ASP A 425 1.38 22.58 13.60
C ASP A 425 2.91 22.46 13.46
N ARG A 426 3.67 23.14 14.31
CA ARG A 426 5.13 23.09 14.30
C ARG A 426 5.64 22.19 15.42
N LEU A 427 6.39 21.16 15.03
CA LEU A 427 7.08 20.25 15.93
C LEU A 427 8.54 20.68 16.12
N SER A 428 9.05 20.50 17.33
CA SER A 428 10.47 20.68 17.65
C SER A 428 10.99 19.46 18.42
N ILE A 429 12.04 18.83 17.91
CA ILE A 429 12.73 17.72 18.59
C ILE A 429 14.10 18.24 19.07
N PHE A 430 14.26 18.32 20.39
CA PHE A 430 15.43 18.90 21.02
C PHE A 430 16.48 17.82 21.32
N PHE A 431 17.71 18.10 20.92
CA PHE A 431 18.90 17.32 21.23
C PHE A 431 19.99 18.23 21.78
N GLU A 432 21.04 17.65 22.38
CA GLU A 432 22.17 18.40 22.94
C GLU A 432 22.89 19.30 21.93
N LYS A 433 22.99 18.86 20.67
CA LYS A 433 23.78 19.55 19.62
C LYS A 433 22.92 20.18 18.53
N GLY A 434 21.62 20.33 18.75
CA GLY A 434 20.73 20.98 17.79
C GLY A 434 19.26 20.63 17.96
N THR A 435 18.43 21.28 17.15
CA THR A 435 16.98 21.08 17.15
C THR A 435 16.53 20.76 15.74
N ILE A 436 15.66 19.76 15.59
CA ILE A 436 14.94 19.50 14.36
C ILE A 436 13.60 20.23 14.43
N PHE A 437 13.26 21.00 13.40
CA PHE A 437 11.93 21.59 13.26
C PHE A 437 11.17 20.94 12.11
N LEU A 438 9.88 20.65 12.31
CA LEU A 438 9.03 20.02 11.31
C LEU A 438 7.66 20.70 11.27
N ASP A 439 7.14 20.98 10.09
CA ASP A 439 5.74 21.35 9.83
C ASP A 439 5.29 20.82 8.45
N GLU A 440 4.08 21.15 8.00
CA GLU A 440 3.55 20.65 6.71
C GLU A 440 4.28 21.17 5.45
N GLU A 441 5.07 22.24 5.56
CA GLU A 441 5.73 22.88 4.41
C GLU A 441 7.25 22.71 4.42
N GLU A 442 7.89 22.49 5.57
CA GLU A 442 9.33 22.27 5.64
C GLU A 442 9.84 21.40 6.80
N ILE A 443 10.98 20.76 6.55
CA ILE A 443 11.79 20.07 7.55
C ILE A 443 13.12 20.83 7.68
N VAL A 444 13.46 21.24 8.89
CA VAL A 444 14.72 21.93 9.19
C VAL A 444 15.59 21.03 10.04
N LEU A 445 16.69 20.57 9.46
CA LEU A 445 17.72 19.79 10.14
C LEU A 445 18.90 20.70 10.53
N PRO A 446 19.59 20.45 11.66
CA PRO A 446 20.84 21.11 11.98
C PRO A 446 21.99 20.59 11.07
N VAL A 447 23.04 21.41 10.87
CA VAL A 447 24.16 21.09 9.96
C VAL A 447 25.06 19.93 10.43
N SER A 448 24.90 19.46 11.68
CA SER A 448 25.53 18.23 12.20
C SER A 448 25.05 16.92 11.54
N THR A 449 24.34 17.02 10.41
CA THR A 449 23.94 15.91 9.53
C THR A 449 25.16 15.40 8.76
N ILE A 450 25.38 14.08 8.76
CA ILE A 450 26.60 13.45 8.24
C ILE A 450 26.45 13.04 6.76
N SER A 451 25.34 12.39 6.40
CA SER A 451 25.10 11.91 5.03
C SER A 451 23.98 12.71 4.36
N LEU A 452 24.27 13.36 3.23
CA LEU A 452 23.29 14.11 2.45
C LEU A 452 23.04 13.50 1.07
N GLU A 453 23.83 12.50 0.64
CA GLU A 453 23.61 11.85 -0.66
C GLU A 453 22.19 11.27 -0.76
N SER A 454 21.68 10.70 0.35
CA SER A 454 20.34 10.12 0.41
C SER A 454 19.20 11.13 0.30
N LEU A 455 19.49 12.42 0.45
CA LEU A 455 18.53 13.51 0.24
C LEU A 455 18.57 14.07 -1.20
N ASN A 456 19.38 13.50 -2.09
CA ASN A 456 19.37 13.84 -3.51
C ASN A 456 18.18 13.18 -4.21
N SER A 457 17.02 13.84 -4.16
CA SER A 457 15.78 13.34 -4.74
C SER A 457 14.99 14.47 -5.38
N GLU A 458 14.42 14.22 -6.56
CA GLU A 458 13.52 15.16 -7.25
C GLU A 458 12.19 15.38 -6.50
N MET A 459 11.94 14.64 -5.42
CA MET A 459 10.73 14.78 -4.60
C MET A 459 10.87 15.82 -3.49
N ILE A 460 12.08 16.32 -3.25
CA ILE A 460 12.36 17.34 -2.24
C ILE A 460 13.29 18.42 -2.79
N GLU A 461 13.15 19.64 -2.28
CA GLU A 461 14.12 20.71 -2.50
C GLU A 461 14.98 20.86 -1.25
N VAL A 462 16.30 20.75 -1.41
CA VAL A 462 17.27 20.85 -0.30
C VAL A 462 18.06 22.14 -0.42
N GLN A 463 18.02 22.99 0.61
CA GLN A 463 18.81 24.21 0.72
C GLN A 463 19.71 24.14 1.94
N LYS A 464 21.02 24.21 1.71
CA LYS A 464 22.03 24.19 2.78
C LYS A 464 22.47 25.62 3.12
N ASN A 465 22.23 26.02 4.36
CA ASN A 465 22.73 27.25 4.95
C ASN A 465 23.90 26.95 5.91
N LYS A 466 24.53 27.99 6.47
CA LYS A 466 25.66 27.84 7.40
C LYS A 466 25.34 26.95 8.61
N ASP A 467 24.14 27.09 9.17
CA ASP A 467 23.77 26.45 10.44
C ASP A 467 22.60 25.45 10.33
N LYS A 468 21.88 25.45 9.20
CA LYS A 468 20.72 24.60 8.97
C LYS A 468 20.63 24.04 7.54
N ILE A 469 19.97 22.90 7.42
CA ILE A 469 19.56 22.27 6.17
C ILE A 469 18.04 22.34 6.11
N LEU A 470 17.53 22.96 5.07
CA LEU A 470 16.10 23.12 4.84
C LEU A 470 15.68 22.14 3.74
N ILE A 471 14.65 21.35 4.00
CA ILE A 471 14.08 20.38 3.08
C ILE A 471 12.61 20.75 2.86
N LYS A 472 12.19 20.92 1.61
CA LYS A 472 10.80 21.21 1.25
C LYS A 472 10.21 20.10 0.38
N PRO A 473 9.00 19.61 0.69
CA PRO A 473 8.31 18.62 -0.13
C PRO A 473 7.89 19.21 -1.47
N VAL A 474 8.18 18.51 -2.57
CA VAL A 474 7.67 18.88 -3.90
C VAL A 474 6.22 18.41 -4.02
N LYS A 475 5.29 19.35 -4.23
CA LYS A 475 3.83 19.10 -4.21
C LYS A 475 3.33 18.17 -5.32
N ASN A 476 4.00 18.13 -6.47
CA ASN A 476 3.59 17.31 -7.61
C ASN A 476 4.70 16.35 -8.03
N TYR A 477 4.32 15.09 -8.25
CA TYR A 477 5.14 14.11 -8.94
C TYR A 477 5.41 14.56 -10.37
N LYS A 478 6.65 14.35 -10.82
CA LYS A 478 7.16 14.83 -12.11
C LYS A 478 6.41 14.28 -13.33
N VAL A 479 5.89 13.07 -13.23
CA VAL A 479 5.11 12.41 -14.27
C VAL A 479 3.64 12.73 -13.99
N PRO A 480 2.83 13.14 -14.98
CA PRO A 480 1.42 13.43 -14.75
C PRO A 480 0.60 12.15 -14.51
N PRO A 481 -0.63 12.24 -13.94
CA PRO A 481 -1.51 11.09 -13.69
C PRO A 481 -1.78 10.22 -14.92
N GLU A 482 -1.77 10.81 -16.11
CA GLU A 482 -1.95 10.12 -17.40
C GLU A 482 -0.74 9.27 -17.80
N GLY A 483 0.32 9.23 -16.98
CA GLY A 483 1.59 8.60 -17.27
C GLY A 483 2.41 9.37 -18.30
N THR A 484 3.36 8.70 -18.93
CA THR A 484 4.17 9.27 -20.01
C THR A 484 4.11 8.38 -21.24
N THR A 485 4.48 8.95 -22.38
CA THR A 485 4.56 8.23 -23.65
C THR A 485 5.96 8.24 -24.21
N ILE A 486 6.37 7.12 -24.79
CA ILE A 486 7.61 6.99 -25.55
C ILE A 486 7.30 6.69 -27.01
N HIS A 487 8.20 7.13 -27.88
CA HIS A 487 8.20 6.77 -29.30
C HIS A 487 9.34 5.80 -29.57
N SER A 488 9.09 4.77 -30.39
CA SER A 488 10.12 3.84 -30.83
C SER A 488 10.08 3.65 -32.33
N PHE A 489 11.24 3.85 -32.94
CA PHE A 489 11.46 3.70 -34.39
C PHE A 489 12.07 2.34 -34.74
N TYR A 490 12.45 1.53 -33.75
CA TYR A 490 13.12 0.26 -34.00
C TYR A 490 12.12 -0.85 -34.36
N PRO A 491 12.36 -1.60 -35.46
CA PRO A 491 11.55 -2.76 -35.80
C PRO A 491 11.77 -3.86 -34.76
N ASN A 492 10.75 -4.17 -33.96
CA ASN A 492 10.78 -5.35 -33.11
C ASN A 492 10.10 -6.53 -33.79
N ILE A 493 10.81 -7.66 -33.90
CA ILE A 493 10.24 -8.92 -34.37
C ILE A 493 9.38 -9.48 -33.22
N PRO A 494 8.09 -9.81 -33.43
CA PRO A 494 7.27 -10.36 -32.35
C PRO A 494 7.87 -11.63 -31.76
N PHE A 495 7.74 -11.80 -30.45
CA PHE A 495 8.35 -12.89 -29.68
C PHE A 495 8.01 -14.27 -30.25
N VAL A 496 6.76 -14.47 -30.67
CA VAL A 496 6.29 -15.74 -31.26
C VAL A 496 7.10 -16.14 -32.50
N PHE A 497 7.60 -15.18 -33.28
CA PHE A 497 8.45 -15.47 -34.43
C PHE A 497 9.90 -15.73 -34.01
N LYS A 498 10.44 -14.98 -33.03
CA LYS A 498 11.80 -15.18 -32.49
C LYS A 498 11.98 -16.61 -31.95
N VAL A 499 11.05 -17.09 -31.14
CA VAL A 499 11.12 -18.43 -30.54
C VAL A 499 10.99 -19.56 -31.58
N ARG A 500 10.43 -19.26 -32.76
CA ARG A 500 10.24 -20.24 -33.83
C ARG A 500 11.21 -20.04 -35.00
N LEU A 501 12.13 -19.08 -34.92
CA LEU A 501 12.96 -18.67 -36.05
C LEU A 501 13.77 -19.85 -36.58
N ASP A 502 14.40 -20.64 -35.70
CA ASP A 502 15.20 -21.82 -36.06
C ASP A 502 14.42 -22.87 -36.86
N LYS A 503 13.10 -22.97 -36.63
CA LYS A 503 12.22 -23.88 -37.38
C LYS A 503 11.91 -23.36 -38.79
N TYR A 504 11.89 -22.03 -38.98
CA TYR A 504 11.52 -21.40 -40.25
C TYR A 504 12.72 -20.94 -41.08
N ILE A 505 13.91 -20.81 -40.51
CA ILE A 505 15.14 -20.45 -41.24
C ILE A 505 15.35 -21.32 -42.50
N PRO A 506 15.24 -22.67 -42.45
CA PRO A 506 15.41 -23.51 -43.64
C PRO A 506 14.34 -23.24 -44.70
N LEU A 507 13.08 -23.05 -44.29
CA LEU A 507 11.94 -22.77 -45.18
C LEU A 507 12.07 -21.40 -45.85
N VAL A 508 12.48 -20.39 -45.10
CA VAL A 508 12.70 -19.03 -45.62
C VAL A 508 13.89 -19.02 -46.58
N ALA A 509 14.98 -19.71 -46.25
CA ALA A 509 16.14 -19.84 -47.13
C ALA A 509 15.77 -20.53 -48.45
N ILE A 510 15.01 -21.63 -48.39
CA ILE A 510 14.51 -22.34 -49.58
C ILE A 510 13.58 -21.43 -50.40
N SER A 511 12.66 -20.70 -49.76
CA SER A 511 11.76 -19.78 -50.45
C SER A 511 12.50 -18.62 -51.12
N LEU A 512 13.49 -18.04 -50.46
CA LEU A 512 14.32 -16.96 -51.01
C LEU A 512 15.17 -17.45 -52.18
N LEU A 513 15.75 -18.65 -52.08
CA LEU A 513 16.48 -19.30 -53.18
C LEU A 513 15.57 -19.57 -54.38
N SER A 514 14.37 -20.12 -54.14
CA SER A 514 13.37 -20.40 -55.16
C SER A 514 12.93 -19.11 -55.88
N PHE A 515 12.65 -18.07 -55.10
CA PHE A 515 12.27 -16.75 -55.61
C PHE A 515 13.41 -16.11 -56.41
N GLY A 516 14.65 -16.21 -55.94
CA GLY A 516 15.86 -15.77 -56.66
C GLY A 516 16.01 -16.47 -58.02
N VAL A 517 15.81 -17.78 -58.08
CA VAL A 517 15.87 -18.56 -59.34
C VAL A 517 14.76 -18.12 -60.32
N ILE A 518 13.54 -17.88 -59.82
CA ILE A 518 12.42 -17.38 -60.64
C ILE A 518 12.72 -15.99 -61.20
N LEU A 519 13.28 -15.08 -60.39
CA LEU A 519 13.71 -13.75 -60.83
C LEU A 519 14.81 -13.81 -61.90
N ILE A 520 15.77 -14.73 -61.77
CA ILE A 520 16.86 -14.93 -62.73
C ILE A 520 16.36 -15.50 -64.06
N LYS A 521 15.40 -16.44 -64.04
CA LYS A 521 14.79 -16.99 -65.27
C LYS A 521 13.87 -15.99 -65.98
N ASN A 522 13.17 -15.13 -65.25
CA ASN A 522 12.17 -14.20 -65.80
C ASN A 522 12.66 -12.74 -65.92
N LYS A 523 13.91 -12.53 -66.34
CA LYS A 523 14.54 -11.18 -66.46
C LYS A 523 13.72 -10.14 -67.23
N LYS A 524 12.96 -10.55 -68.27
CA LYS A 524 12.09 -9.63 -69.05
C LYS A 524 10.91 -9.08 -68.23
N ILE A 525 10.26 -9.93 -67.43
CA ILE A 525 9.12 -9.56 -66.57
C ILE A 525 9.59 -8.66 -65.43
N VAL A 526 10.71 -9.02 -64.80
CA VAL A 526 11.32 -8.22 -63.73
C VAL A 526 11.69 -6.82 -64.24
N ARG A 527 12.26 -6.70 -65.43
CA ARG A 527 12.63 -5.40 -66.02
C ARG A 527 11.40 -4.53 -66.32
N LYS A 528 10.27 -5.15 -66.72
CA LYS A 528 8.98 -4.47 -66.97
C LYS A 528 8.31 -3.97 -65.67
N HIS A 529 8.39 -4.74 -64.59
CA HIS A 529 7.71 -4.43 -63.32
C HIS A 529 8.62 -3.88 -62.21
N ARG A 530 9.93 -3.69 -62.46
CA ARG A 530 10.89 -3.18 -61.45
C ARG A 530 10.51 -1.81 -60.89
N LYS A 531 10.08 -0.87 -61.75
CA LYS A 531 9.66 0.47 -61.30
C LYS A 531 8.39 0.42 -60.44
N PRO A 532 7.26 -0.20 -60.87
CA PRO A 532 6.07 -0.27 -60.03
C PRO A 532 6.29 -1.08 -58.75
N LEU A 533 7.08 -2.16 -58.78
CA LEU A 533 7.42 -2.92 -57.57
C LEU A 533 8.24 -2.09 -56.58
N ALA A 534 9.23 -1.32 -57.05
CA ALA A 534 10.01 -0.42 -56.20
C ALA A 534 9.14 0.69 -55.60
N VAL A 535 8.16 1.22 -56.35
CA VAL A 535 7.20 2.19 -55.84
C VAL A 535 6.29 1.58 -54.77
N ILE A 536 5.78 0.36 -54.99
CA ILE A 536 4.93 -0.35 -54.01
C ILE A 536 5.73 -0.63 -52.73
N VAL A 537 6.93 -1.19 -52.84
CA VAL A 537 7.80 -1.47 -51.68
C VAL A 537 8.17 -0.17 -50.96
N GLY A 538 8.52 0.88 -51.70
CA GLY A 538 8.79 2.21 -51.14
C GLY A 538 7.58 2.78 -50.40
N ALA A 539 6.37 2.64 -50.95
CA ALA A 539 5.12 3.05 -50.31
C ALA A 539 4.82 2.24 -49.05
N PHE A 540 5.06 0.93 -49.04
CA PHE A 540 4.91 0.10 -47.83
C PHE A 540 5.93 0.47 -46.76
N ILE A 541 7.18 0.75 -47.13
CA ILE A 541 8.22 1.21 -46.20
C ILE A 541 7.84 2.58 -45.64
N LEU A 542 7.42 3.53 -46.48
CA LEU A 542 6.97 4.85 -46.06
C LEU A 542 5.74 4.75 -45.14
N LEU A 543 4.75 3.94 -45.49
CA LEU A 543 3.57 3.70 -44.65
C LEU A 543 3.96 3.06 -43.32
N TYR A 544 4.86 2.07 -43.33
CA TYR A 544 5.37 1.43 -42.13
C TYR A 544 6.12 2.42 -41.23
N LEU A 545 7.01 3.24 -41.80
CA LEU A 545 7.73 4.28 -41.09
C LEU A 545 6.79 5.36 -40.55
N PHE A 546 5.78 5.76 -41.33
CA PHE A 546 4.77 6.73 -40.92
C PHE A 546 3.95 6.20 -39.74
N LEU A 547 3.38 5.00 -39.85
CA LEU A 547 2.61 4.35 -38.77
C LEU A 547 3.45 4.24 -37.49
N ARG A 548 4.73 3.88 -37.60
CA ARG A 548 5.65 3.79 -36.45
C ARG A 548 5.97 5.15 -35.85
N ALA A 549 6.27 6.16 -36.68
CA ALA A 549 6.52 7.51 -36.21
C ALA A 549 5.32 8.11 -35.45
N THR A 550 4.11 7.69 -35.80
CA THR A 550 2.87 8.14 -35.13
C THR A 550 2.46 7.28 -33.93
N THR A 551 3.10 6.12 -33.70
CA THR A 551 2.71 5.23 -32.60
C THR A 551 3.38 5.67 -31.30
N SER A 552 2.56 5.85 -30.26
CA SER A 552 3.02 6.19 -28.90
C SER A 552 2.79 5.01 -27.97
N TYR A 553 3.73 4.76 -27.06
CA TYR A 553 3.64 3.68 -26.08
C TYR A 553 3.61 4.21 -24.66
N TYR A 554 2.78 3.62 -23.82
CA TYR A 554 2.51 4.08 -22.46
C TYR A 554 3.53 3.56 -21.44
N VAL A 555 3.86 4.38 -20.46
CA VAL A 555 4.61 4.05 -19.23
C VAL A 555 3.91 4.74 -18.05
N SER A 556 3.52 3.99 -17.01
CA SER A 556 2.77 4.54 -15.87
C SER A 556 3.66 5.36 -14.93
N GLN A 557 3.05 6.19 -14.06
CA GLN A 557 3.76 6.86 -12.97
C GLN A 557 4.48 5.86 -12.06
N THR A 558 3.81 4.76 -11.73
CA THR A 558 4.36 3.71 -10.86
C THR A 558 5.53 2.96 -11.52
N GLU A 559 5.52 2.74 -12.83
CA GLU A 559 6.71 2.19 -13.51
C GLU A 559 7.87 3.19 -13.54
N MET A 560 7.57 4.48 -13.73
CA MET A 560 8.56 5.56 -13.65
C MET A 560 9.17 5.68 -12.24
N ASP A 561 8.42 5.41 -11.18
CA ASP A 561 8.92 5.30 -9.81
C ASP A 561 9.91 4.14 -9.67
N GLY A 562 9.55 2.96 -10.17
CA GLY A 562 10.47 1.81 -10.20
C GLY A 562 11.76 2.11 -10.98
N LEU A 563 11.67 2.81 -12.12
CA LEU A 563 12.85 3.24 -12.87
C LEU A 563 13.71 4.26 -12.11
N SER A 564 13.10 5.09 -11.26
CA SER A 564 13.81 6.01 -10.36
C SER A 564 14.51 5.29 -9.21
N VAL A 565 14.03 4.11 -8.79
CA VAL A 565 14.79 3.22 -7.89
C VAL A 565 15.99 2.65 -8.64
N LEU A 566 15.77 2.11 -9.85
CA LEU A 566 16.83 1.53 -10.67
C LEU A 566 17.95 2.53 -11.02
N SER A 567 17.63 3.82 -11.16
CA SER A 567 18.62 4.87 -11.44
C SER A 567 19.51 5.23 -10.25
N ARG A 568 19.11 4.86 -9.03
CA ARG A 568 19.91 5.08 -7.81
C ARG A 568 20.89 3.94 -7.55
N LEU A 569 20.66 2.79 -8.18
CA LEU A 569 21.58 1.65 -8.07
C LEU A 569 22.89 1.93 -8.82
N PRO A 570 24.01 1.30 -8.41
CA PRO A 570 25.25 1.35 -9.16
C PRO A 570 25.07 1.05 -10.65
N GLN A 571 25.94 1.62 -11.48
CA GLN A 571 25.89 1.39 -12.93
C GLN A 571 26.13 -0.09 -13.24
N GLY A 572 25.24 -0.69 -14.02
CA GLY A 572 25.28 -2.10 -14.39
C GLY A 572 24.48 -2.46 -15.64
N ASN A 573 24.52 -3.73 -16.00
CA ASN A 573 23.73 -4.33 -17.08
C ASN A 573 22.38 -4.82 -16.54
N VAL A 574 21.30 -4.31 -17.12
CA VAL A 574 19.93 -4.63 -16.77
C VAL A 574 19.35 -5.57 -17.81
N LEU A 575 19.04 -6.79 -17.42
CA LEU A 575 18.28 -7.73 -18.23
C LEU A 575 16.82 -7.28 -18.30
N THR A 576 16.32 -7.10 -19.52
CA THR A 576 14.90 -6.90 -19.81
C THR A 576 14.39 -8.04 -20.67
N TYR A 577 13.16 -8.49 -20.41
CA TYR A 577 12.57 -9.57 -21.21
C TYR A 577 12.28 -9.09 -22.63
N ASP A 578 12.85 -9.79 -23.62
CA ASP A 578 12.49 -9.60 -25.01
C ASP A 578 11.21 -10.37 -25.34
N LYS A 579 10.09 -9.87 -24.80
CA LYS A 579 8.75 -10.45 -24.92
C LYS A 579 7.76 -9.35 -25.27
N ASP A 580 6.78 -9.69 -26.10
CA ASP A 580 5.65 -8.81 -26.42
C ASP A 580 4.33 -9.56 -26.21
N CYS A 581 3.23 -8.82 -26.17
CA CYS A 581 1.90 -9.41 -26.18
C CYS A 581 1.02 -8.77 -27.24
N LEU A 582 0.77 -9.53 -28.31
CA LEU A 582 -0.05 -9.08 -29.45
C LEU A 582 -1.56 -9.09 -29.16
N ARG A 583 -2.02 -9.94 -28.24
CA ARG A 583 -3.45 -10.14 -27.94
C ARG A 583 -3.91 -9.57 -26.60
N CYS A 584 -3.01 -8.99 -25.83
CA CYS A 584 -3.35 -8.38 -24.55
C CYS A 584 -4.20 -7.13 -24.77
N LYS A 585 -5.21 -6.97 -23.93
CA LYS A 585 -6.01 -5.76 -23.83
C LYS A 585 -5.53 -4.95 -22.65
N PHE A 586 -5.63 -3.63 -22.76
CA PHE A 586 -5.21 -2.69 -21.73
C PHE A 586 -6.28 -1.61 -21.57
N SER A 587 -6.46 -1.17 -20.34
CA SER A 587 -7.31 -0.05 -19.93
C SER A 587 -6.55 1.27 -19.95
N THR A 588 -5.25 1.24 -20.29
CA THR A 588 -4.37 2.39 -20.42
C THR A 588 -4.65 3.17 -21.71
N PRO A 589 -4.33 4.48 -21.79
CA PRO A 589 -4.61 5.31 -22.97
C PRO A 589 -3.95 4.80 -24.25
N ASN A 590 -2.72 4.30 -24.14
CA ASN A 590 -1.97 3.64 -25.21
C ASN A 590 -1.47 2.28 -24.74
N LYS A 591 -1.07 1.41 -25.67
CA LYS A 591 -0.47 0.11 -25.34
C LYS A 591 0.82 0.32 -24.51
N PRO A 592 1.02 -0.40 -23.39
CA PRO A 592 2.26 -0.29 -22.62
C PRO A 592 3.51 -0.61 -23.45
N ALA A 593 4.59 0.14 -23.24
CA ALA A 593 5.85 -0.04 -23.94
C ALA A 593 6.40 -1.47 -23.78
N ALA A 594 6.44 -1.96 -22.54
CA ALA A 594 6.84 -3.32 -22.22
C ALA A 594 6.01 -4.37 -22.99
N ALA A 595 4.69 -4.22 -23.02
CA ALA A 595 3.79 -5.14 -23.73
C ALA A 595 3.92 -5.08 -25.26
N ALA A 596 4.51 -4.00 -25.80
CA ALA A 596 4.88 -3.89 -27.20
C ALA A 596 6.29 -4.45 -27.50
N GLY A 597 6.98 -5.01 -26.50
CA GLY A 597 8.36 -5.47 -26.59
C GLY A 597 9.37 -4.33 -26.75
N ILE A 598 9.00 -3.10 -26.39
CA ILE A 598 9.90 -1.95 -26.43
C ILE A 598 10.44 -1.77 -25.03
N LYS A 599 11.72 -2.10 -24.84
CA LYS A 599 12.39 -2.09 -23.53
C LYS A 599 13.52 -1.06 -23.40
N SER A 600 13.84 -0.35 -24.48
CA SER A 600 14.92 0.67 -24.49
C SER A 600 14.68 1.81 -23.49
N TYR A 601 13.43 2.11 -23.15
CA TYR A 601 13.10 3.14 -22.17
C TYR A 601 13.64 2.83 -20.78
N VAL A 602 13.83 1.55 -20.43
CA VAL A 602 14.37 1.15 -19.13
C VAL A 602 15.73 1.80 -18.94
N GLY A 603 16.66 1.61 -19.89
CA GLY A 603 17.99 2.22 -19.84
C GLY A 603 17.99 3.73 -20.08
N GLN A 604 17.11 4.23 -20.96
CA GLN A 604 17.01 5.68 -21.21
C GLN A 604 16.54 6.46 -19.97
N LYS A 605 15.68 5.87 -19.15
CA LYS A 605 15.12 6.50 -17.95
C LYS A 605 15.92 6.20 -16.69
N SER A 606 16.53 5.02 -16.58
CA SER A 606 17.34 4.69 -15.41
C SER A 606 18.82 5.06 -15.54
N GLY A 607 19.33 5.30 -16.75
CA GLY A 607 20.76 5.47 -17.02
C GLY A 607 21.54 4.14 -17.11
N GLN A 608 20.89 3.01 -16.84
CA GLN A 608 21.52 1.69 -16.87
C GLN A 608 21.70 1.14 -18.29
N ARG A 609 22.62 0.20 -18.46
CA ARG A 609 22.81 -0.48 -19.76
C ARG A 609 21.81 -1.61 -19.91
N THR A 610 20.87 -1.49 -20.86
CA THR A 610 19.88 -2.56 -21.10
C THR A 610 20.42 -3.69 -21.97
N VAL A 611 20.17 -4.93 -21.55
CA VAL A 611 20.40 -6.15 -22.31
C VAL A 611 19.05 -6.84 -22.50
N SER A 612 18.51 -6.79 -23.72
CA SER A 612 17.24 -7.47 -24.03
C SER A 612 17.53 -8.89 -24.52
N ASP A 613 16.91 -9.89 -23.89
CA ASP A 613 17.17 -11.28 -24.25
C ASP A 613 15.92 -12.17 -24.10
N TYR A 614 15.66 -12.99 -25.12
CA TYR A 614 14.53 -13.93 -25.13
C TYR A 614 14.93 -15.35 -24.68
N SER A 615 16.23 -15.67 -24.64
CA SER A 615 16.73 -16.98 -24.21
C SER A 615 16.53 -17.19 -22.71
N PHE A 616 16.61 -16.11 -21.91
CA PHE A 616 16.31 -16.17 -20.49
C PHE A 616 14.88 -16.62 -20.20
N VAL A 617 13.89 -16.11 -20.96
CA VAL A 617 12.47 -16.46 -20.81
C VAL A 617 12.07 -17.77 -21.49
N THR A 618 13.00 -18.42 -22.18
CA THR A 618 12.78 -19.72 -22.84
C THR A 618 13.73 -20.80 -22.32
N ALA A 619 14.52 -20.48 -21.30
CA ALA A 619 15.44 -21.40 -20.67
C ALA A 619 14.68 -22.63 -20.14
N LYS A 620 15.28 -23.81 -20.33
CA LYS A 620 14.64 -25.09 -19.97
C LYS A 620 14.76 -25.43 -18.48
N ASN A 621 15.73 -24.83 -17.79
CA ASN A 621 15.97 -25.02 -16.36
C ASN A 621 16.64 -23.78 -15.74
N SER A 622 16.69 -23.75 -14.41
CA SER A 622 17.30 -22.67 -13.63
C SER A 622 18.80 -22.53 -13.89
N GLN A 623 19.52 -23.65 -14.08
CA GLN A 623 20.95 -23.62 -14.41
C GLN A 623 21.23 -22.81 -15.68
N LYS A 624 20.48 -23.07 -16.76
CA LYS A 624 20.70 -22.33 -18.01
C LYS A 624 20.35 -20.86 -17.89
N SER A 625 19.29 -20.53 -17.13
CA SER A 625 18.93 -19.15 -16.82
C SER A 625 20.07 -18.43 -16.08
N ARG A 626 20.68 -19.10 -15.10
CA ARG A 626 21.82 -18.57 -14.33
C ARG A 626 23.08 -18.41 -15.20
N GLU A 627 23.33 -19.35 -16.11
CA GLU A 627 24.41 -19.21 -17.10
C GLU A 627 24.21 -17.97 -17.98
N ILE A 628 22.99 -17.70 -18.44
CA ILE A 628 22.67 -16.52 -19.25
C ILE A 628 22.97 -15.22 -18.48
N LEU A 629 22.60 -15.16 -17.18
CA LEU A 629 22.91 -14.00 -16.33
C LEU A 629 24.43 -13.77 -16.24
N LYS A 630 25.21 -14.84 -16.06
CA LYS A 630 26.67 -14.78 -15.97
C LYS A 630 27.34 -14.42 -17.30
N GLU A 631 26.97 -15.11 -18.39
CA GLU A 631 27.53 -14.92 -19.73
C GLU A 631 27.34 -13.49 -20.24
N LYS A 632 26.22 -12.85 -19.87
CA LYS A 632 25.90 -11.47 -20.26
C LYS A 632 26.29 -10.43 -19.21
N SER A 633 26.93 -10.85 -18.12
CA SER A 633 27.34 -9.99 -17.01
C SER A 633 26.18 -9.13 -16.50
N ILE A 634 25.01 -9.74 -16.29
CA ILE A 634 23.81 -9.06 -15.81
C ILE A 634 24.00 -8.74 -14.32
N ASP A 635 23.77 -7.49 -13.95
CA ASP A 635 23.78 -7.03 -12.55
C ASP A 635 22.35 -6.96 -11.98
N TYR A 636 21.37 -6.63 -12.84
CA TYR A 636 19.98 -6.48 -12.45
C TYR A 636 19.02 -7.13 -13.45
N VAL A 637 17.91 -7.67 -12.96
CA VAL A 637 16.77 -8.09 -13.79
C VAL A 637 15.61 -7.15 -13.53
N TYR A 638 15.06 -6.57 -14.60
CA TYR A 638 13.92 -5.65 -14.54
C TYR A 638 12.68 -6.28 -15.19
N LEU A 639 11.59 -6.37 -14.43
CA LEU A 639 10.33 -6.96 -14.87
C LEU A 639 9.23 -5.91 -14.86
N SER A 640 8.45 -5.83 -15.93
CA SER A 640 7.30 -4.94 -16.07
C SER A 640 5.97 -5.69 -15.93
N LYS A 641 4.97 -5.05 -15.32
CA LYS A 641 3.66 -5.65 -15.01
C LYS A 641 2.51 -4.72 -15.40
N TYR A 642 1.61 -5.18 -16.26
CA TYR A 642 0.46 -4.43 -16.78
C TYR A 642 -0.69 -5.36 -17.16
N GLU A 643 -1.78 -5.38 -16.40
CA GLU A 643 -3.00 -6.13 -16.75
C GLU A 643 -2.70 -7.54 -17.30
N GLY A 644 -3.01 -7.81 -18.59
CA GLY A 644 -2.73 -9.11 -19.22
C GLY A 644 -1.26 -9.40 -19.56
N TYR A 645 -0.35 -8.45 -19.34
CA TYR A 645 1.09 -8.58 -19.56
C TYR A 645 1.86 -8.49 -18.24
N ILE A 646 2.17 -9.65 -17.64
CA ILE A 646 2.93 -9.73 -16.40
C ILE A 646 4.21 -10.50 -16.69
N GLU A 647 5.35 -9.87 -16.43
CA GLU A 647 6.66 -10.52 -16.43
C GLU A 647 6.94 -11.06 -15.03
N SER A 648 7.45 -12.29 -14.96
CA SER A 648 7.83 -12.96 -13.72
C SER A 648 9.08 -13.80 -13.96
N LEU A 649 9.81 -14.11 -12.89
CA LEU A 649 10.88 -15.11 -12.94
C LEU A 649 10.27 -16.50 -13.23
N LEU A 650 10.95 -17.30 -14.06
CA LEU A 650 10.51 -18.65 -14.40
C LEU A 650 10.85 -19.68 -13.32
N TYR A 651 11.90 -19.40 -12.55
CA TYR A 651 12.45 -20.27 -11.52
C TYR A 651 12.57 -19.49 -10.21
N LEU A 652 12.78 -20.23 -9.11
CA LEU A 652 12.95 -19.62 -7.81
C LEU A 652 14.14 -18.65 -7.84
N PRO A 653 14.03 -17.45 -7.24
CA PRO A 653 15.10 -16.46 -7.23
C PRO A 653 16.42 -17.03 -6.68
N GLN A 654 16.35 -17.90 -5.67
CA GLN A 654 17.52 -18.52 -5.06
C GLN A 654 18.30 -19.39 -6.06
N ASP A 655 17.59 -20.14 -6.92
CA ASP A 655 18.22 -20.98 -7.95
C ASP A 655 18.92 -20.14 -9.03
N LEU A 656 18.44 -18.91 -9.23
CA LEU A 656 19.00 -17.95 -10.17
C LEU A 656 20.14 -17.12 -9.57
N GLY A 657 20.34 -17.16 -8.24
CA GLY A 657 21.25 -16.27 -7.53
C GLY A 657 20.76 -14.82 -7.52
N LEU A 658 19.44 -14.63 -7.40
CA LEU A 658 18.78 -13.32 -7.38
C LEU A 658 18.24 -12.98 -5.99
N TYR A 659 18.30 -11.71 -5.62
CA TYR A 659 17.61 -11.15 -4.47
C TYR A 659 16.71 -9.99 -4.89
N LYS A 660 15.54 -9.85 -4.28
CA LYS A 660 14.60 -8.78 -4.59
C LYS A 660 15.13 -7.48 -4.01
N ILE A 661 15.26 -6.45 -4.86
CA ILE A 661 15.65 -5.10 -4.45
C ILE A 661 14.38 -4.27 -4.22
N TYR A 662 13.44 -4.34 -5.17
CA TYR A 662 12.28 -3.47 -5.16
C TYR A 662 11.11 -4.10 -5.90
N GLU A 663 9.90 -3.81 -5.42
CA GLU A 663 8.66 -4.15 -6.09
C GLU A 663 7.61 -3.06 -5.87
N ASN A 664 6.88 -2.77 -6.94
CA ASN A 664 5.60 -2.08 -6.89
C ASN A 664 4.61 -2.71 -7.89
N ALA A 665 3.46 -2.06 -8.10
CA ALA A 665 2.41 -2.58 -8.96
C ALA A 665 2.83 -2.79 -10.43
N ASN A 666 3.78 -2.03 -10.96
CA ASN A 666 4.16 -2.10 -12.39
C ASN A 666 5.59 -2.58 -12.64
N SER A 667 6.41 -2.74 -11.60
CA SER A 667 7.83 -3.01 -11.74
C SER A 667 8.36 -3.92 -10.63
N GLU A 668 9.30 -4.80 -10.99
CA GLU A 668 10.15 -5.53 -10.05
C GLU A 668 11.62 -5.40 -10.46
N ILE A 669 12.49 -5.27 -9.47
CA ILE A 669 13.94 -5.18 -9.63
C ILE A 669 14.59 -6.26 -8.79
N TRP A 670 15.42 -7.07 -9.44
CA TRP A 670 16.20 -8.12 -8.81
C TRP A 670 17.67 -7.86 -9.02
N GLY A 671 18.49 -7.98 -7.98
CA GLY A 671 19.94 -7.94 -8.07
C GLY A 671 20.53 -9.34 -8.18
N THR A 672 21.64 -9.48 -8.92
CA THR A 672 22.45 -10.70 -8.93
C THR A 672 23.41 -10.75 -7.76
N GLN A 673 23.60 -11.94 -7.18
CA GLN A 673 24.59 -12.23 -6.15
C GLN A 673 26.00 -12.42 -6.70
#